data_AF-A0A951F0N1-F1
#
_entry.id   AF-A0A951F0N1-F1
#
_cell.length_a   1.000
_cell.length_b   1.000
_cell.length_c   1.000
_cell.angle_alpha   90.00
_cell.angle_beta   90.00
_cell.angle_gamma   90.00
#
_symmetry.space_group_name_H-M   'P 1'
#
loop_
_entity.id
_entity.type
_entity.pdbx_description
1 polymer ?
#
loop_
_entity_poly.entity_id
_entity_poly.type
_entity_poly.pdbx_seq_one_letter_code
_entity_poly.pdbx_strand_id
1 'polypeptide(L)'
;AELFPSFNAIEEIRVSEVINPAEFGGVADIATISKSGTNGYHGGAFENLQNSYMNAANTFTHTTPLLKMNDFGIFMGGPIRIPRVYNGKNKTFFFASYEALRLPRQQIQIENVPSLAMRSGDLSALGGPVLAPTQISPLSAKILQYLYPLPNFGAPGATTNNYAAYFSDPINSSQGDLRFDESISSRQQAFVHMTYKNRRLQVPPHASPPSSPSALLGAFSQPEIDYAISAGYTFIVSPAVVNELRGGAAGNHYATTYGIQASTAAGELGLTGLGYSIPAGDDVPNVVLAGFQGTGGTASSLGSNRTLQLLDTLTWTKGRHTLKFGADYRYLNGLYTNVFASRRLGRFNFNGSVSSQLLTNGVVTPYEPYEAFLLGIPDSDSIATVIQPDTHAYSAHYAGFAQDDWKVSSRLTLNIGLRYEYHPMLRDHLNNVTNFLPNYTSVVNGQTVNGAVVIPNQQSFSLLNPAFAQSIYPTPILTAAEAGIPASLRVSQKTDFVPRFGFAWKPFSSDRTVIRGGYGVFVEALMGSMVDDAWGVHTSDVANFTNSVVNGRPTYSFPYPYPSNLAQPGSQAFYQAFDPKNYRDPYVEEWNLTLEQDLGKGIGLRLSYDGNHGQHLGVVTNANEVQPNTLGFSTATNLAPFPLWDYIAYQKSLGISNYESATVAVQKRFSKGLQFQASYIFTKNLADNAGYDPVYFTGEAGGTITNQFDPRYDYGNVSFSRRQRFLATFLYELPIGKG
;
A
#
# COMPACT_ATOMS: atom_id res chain seq x y z
N ALA A 1 1.29 7.13 -7.26
CA ALA A 1 1.28 7.46 -8.69
C ALA A 1 2.14 6.44 -9.44
N GLU A 2 1.57 5.66 -10.35
CA GLU A 2 2.32 4.77 -11.25
C GLU A 2 2.85 5.59 -12.45
N LEU A 3 3.65 6.61 -12.14
CA LEU A 3 4.17 7.57 -13.09
C LEU A 3 5.59 7.14 -13.51
N PHE A 4 5.67 6.34 -14.56
CA PHE A 4 6.93 6.06 -15.25
C PHE A 4 6.93 6.79 -16.59
N PRO A 5 8.00 7.53 -16.93
CA PRO A 5 8.15 8.13 -18.26
C PRO A 5 8.05 7.05 -19.36
N SER A 6 7.68 7.45 -20.57
CA SER A 6 7.76 6.53 -21.73
C SER A 6 9.14 5.87 -21.78
N PHE A 7 9.20 4.58 -22.07
CA PHE A 7 10.48 3.87 -22.14
C PHE A 7 11.47 4.55 -23.10
N ASN A 8 10.95 5.11 -24.20
CA ASN A 8 11.74 5.84 -25.18
C ASN A 8 12.11 7.27 -24.76
N ALA A 9 11.53 7.80 -23.69
CA ALA A 9 11.90 9.07 -23.07
C ALA A 9 13.00 8.93 -22.00
N ILE A 10 13.31 7.71 -21.55
CA ILE A 10 14.33 7.44 -20.55
C ILE A 10 15.70 7.32 -21.22
N GLU A 11 16.67 8.08 -20.73
CA GLU A 11 18.08 8.00 -21.11
C GLU A 11 18.84 7.03 -20.22
N GLU A 12 18.64 7.14 -18.91
CA GLU A 12 19.31 6.32 -17.90
C GLU A 12 18.37 6.00 -16.74
N ILE A 13 18.47 4.78 -16.23
CA ILE A 13 17.91 4.38 -14.95
C ILE A 13 19.06 3.96 -14.07
N ARG A 14 19.19 4.59 -12.91
CA ARG A 14 20.17 4.22 -11.89
C ARG A 14 19.45 3.74 -10.64
N VAL A 15 19.76 2.52 -10.24
CA VAL A 15 19.27 1.91 -9.00
C VAL A 15 20.42 1.91 -7.99
N SER A 16 20.19 2.46 -6.80
CA SER A 16 21.14 2.44 -5.69
C SER A 16 20.49 1.69 -4.52
N GLU A 17 21.06 0.54 -4.18
CA GLU A 17 20.40 -0.49 -3.33
C GLU A 17 21.03 -0.64 -1.94
N VAL A 18 22.24 -0.13 -1.71
CA VAL A 18 23.00 -0.33 -0.47
C VAL A 18 23.89 0.89 -0.19
N ILE A 19 23.80 1.44 1.02
CA ILE A 19 24.60 2.58 1.52
C ILE A 19 24.52 3.77 0.56
N ASN A 20 23.30 4.27 0.38
CA ASN A 20 23.10 5.50 -0.39
C ASN A 20 23.80 6.70 0.28
N PRO A 21 24.41 7.61 -0.52
CA PRO A 21 24.98 8.85 -0.01
C PRO A 21 23.98 9.67 0.82
N ALA A 22 24.46 10.54 1.71
CA ALA A 22 23.62 11.36 2.58
C ALA A 22 22.69 12.35 1.83
N GLU A 23 22.95 12.55 0.54
CA GLU A 23 22.08 13.29 -0.39
C GLU A 23 20.69 12.63 -0.52
N PHE A 24 20.63 11.30 -0.40
CA PHE A 24 19.40 10.52 -0.47
C PHE A 24 18.96 10.07 0.92
N GLY A 25 17.64 10.11 1.17
CA GLY A 25 17.05 9.68 2.45
C GLY A 25 16.64 8.21 2.49
N GLY A 26 16.35 7.61 1.32
CA GLY A 26 15.84 6.24 1.22
C GLY A 26 16.91 5.18 1.42
N VAL A 27 16.48 4.01 1.92
CA VAL A 27 17.28 2.77 1.97
C VAL A 27 17.70 2.35 0.56
N ALA A 28 16.80 2.53 -0.42
CA ALA A 28 17.07 2.35 -1.84
C ALA A 28 16.46 3.50 -2.65
N ASP A 29 17.14 3.90 -3.73
CA ASP A 29 16.70 5.00 -4.58
C ASP A 29 16.81 4.62 -6.06
N ILE A 30 15.80 4.99 -6.84
CA ILE A 30 15.78 4.87 -8.29
C ILE A 30 15.78 6.27 -8.88
N ALA A 31 16.85 6.63 -9.57
CA ALA A 31 16.96 7.86 -10.31
C ALA A 31 16.75 7.59 -11.80
N THR A 32 15.82 8.31 -12.41
CA THR A 32 15.59 8.27 -13.87
C THR A 32 16.04 9.58 -14.50
N ILE A 33 16.88 9.49 -15.52
CA ILE A 33 17.29 10.63 -16.35
C ILE A 33 16.50 10.56 -17.65
N SER A 34 15.74 11.61 -17.95
CA SER A 34 15.01 11.76 -19.21
C SER A 34 15.94 12.22 -20.33
N LYS A 35 15.73 11.75 -21.55
CA LYS A 35 16.42 12.24 -22.76
C LYS A 35 16.23 13.74 -22.96
N SER A 36 17.28 14.39 -23.43
CA SER A 36 17.27 15.79 -23.86
C SER A 36 17.24 15.91 -25.40
N GLY A 37 16.90 17.11 -25.90
CA GLY A 37 16.99 17.43 -27.31
C GLY A 37 18.43 17.71 -27.74
N THR A 38 18.70 17.61 -29.06
CA THR A 38 20.04 17.86 -29.62
C THR A 38 20.01 18.98 -30.65
N ASN A 39 21.16 19.30 -31.24
CA ASN A 39 21.26 20.31 -32.30
C ASN A 39 20.64 19.90 -33.64
N GLY A 40 20.41 18.60 -33.83
CA GLY A 40 19.65 18.05 -34.95
C GLY A 40 18.24 17.71 -34.48
N TYR A 41 17.28 17.79 -35.40
CA TYR A 41 15.99 17.16 -35.15
C TYR A 41 16.14 15.65 -35.32
N HIS A 42 15.66 14.89 -34.36
CA HIS A 42 15.54 13.44 -34.44
C HIS A 42 14.26 13.01 -33.76
N GLY A 43 13.72 11.88 -34.19
CA GLY A 43 12.50 11.32 -33.64
C GLY A 43 12.28 9.94 -34.19
N GLY A 44 11.27 9.27 -33.64
CA GLY A 44 10.89 7.94 -34.05
C GLY A 44 9.45 7.64 -33.69
N ALA A 45 8.93 6.60 -34.30
CA ALA A 45 7.68 5.97 -33.92
C ALA A 45 7.97 4.50 -33.61
N PHE A 46 7.21 3.92 -32.69
CA PHE A 46 7.31 2.51 -32.34
C PHE A 46 5.92 1.91 -32.11
N GLU A 47 5.83 0.59 -32.26
CA GLU A 47 4.67 -0.23 -31.91
C GLU A 47 5.19 -1.57 -31.38
N ASN A 48 4.78 -1.91 -30.15
CA ASN A 48 5.00 -3.17 -29.49
C ASN A 48 3.70 -3.98 -29.53
N LEU A 49 3.44 -4.62 -30.67
CA LEU A 49 2.28 -5.49 -30.85
C LEU A 49 2.54 -6.86 -30.25
N GLN A 50 1.73 -7.27 -29.26
CA GLN A 50 1.63 -8.67 -28.84
C GLN A 50 0.27 -9.23 -29.22
N ASN A 51 0.27 -10.35 -29.95
CA ASN A 51 -0.94 -11.02 -30.37
C ASN A 51 -0.77 -12.54 -30.29
N SER A 52 -1.77 -13.23 -29.75
CA SER A 52 -1.84 -14.70 -29.70
C SER A 52 -1.60 -15.39 -31.06
N TYR A 53 -1.92 -14.76 -32.19
CA TYR A 53 -1.63 -15.32 -33.52
C TYR A 53 -0.12 -15.43 -33.83
N MET A 54 0.71 -14.62 -33.17
CA MET A 54 2.16 -14.62 -33.33
C MET A 54 2.87 -15.40 -32.21
N ASN A 55 2.13 -15.86 -31.20
CA ASN A 55 2.68 -16.58 -30.07
C ASN A 55 2.67 -18.10 -30.31
N ALA A 56 3.80 -18.76 -30.03
CA ALA A 56 3.83 -20.21 -29.93
C ALA A 56 3.06 -20.67 -28.68
N ALA A 57 2.37 -21.82 -28.77
CA ALA A 57 1.81 -22.46 -27.59
C ALA A 57 2.94 -22.90 -26.64
N ASN A 58 2.69 -22.81 -25.34
CA ASN A 58 3.60 -23.37 -24.35
C ASN A 58 3.63 -24.90 -24.54
N THR A 59 4.79 -25.53 -24.36
CA THR A 59 4.96 -26.99 -24.40
C THR A 59 3.99 -27.75 -23.48
N PHE A 60 3.46 -27.08 -22.44
CA PHE A 60 2.51 -27.65 -21.47
C PHE A 60 1.04 -27.26 -21.69
N THR A 61 0.69 -26.51 -22.75
CA THR A 61 -0.70 -26.11 -23.02
C THR A 61 -1.15 -26.55 -24.41
N HIS A 62 -2.41 -27.01 -24.52
CA HIS A 62 -2.99 -27.43 -25.81
C HIS A 62 -3.41 -26.26 -26.71
N THR A 63 -3.44 -25.04 -26.18
CA THR A 63 -3.82 -23.82 -26.90
C THR A 63 -2.94 -22.63 -26.49
N THR A 64 -2.72 -21.71 -27.42
CA THR A 64 -2.08 -20.42 -27.14
C THR A 64 -3.08 -19.50 -26.40
N PRO A 65 -2.75 -18.98 -25.20
CA PRO A 65 -3.61 -18.04 -24.50
C PRO A 65 -3.88 -16.78 -25.33
N LEU A 66 -5.13 -16.30 -25.31
CA LEU A 66 -5.50 -15.05 -25.98
C LEU A 66 -4.77 -13.87 -25.34
N LEU A 67 -3.93 -13.19 -26.11
CA LEU A 67 -3.23 -11.97 -25.72
C LEU A 67 -3.36 -10.96 -26.85
N LYS A 68 -3.75 -9.73 -26.53
CA LYS A 68 -3.82 -8.60 -27.46
C LYS A 68 -3.33 -7.36 -26.74
N MET A 69 -2.14 -6.90 -27.09
CA MET A 69 -1.53 -5.68 -26.56
C MET A 69 -1.04 -4.84 -27.73
N ASN A 70 -1.40 -3.57 -27.74
CA ASN A 70 -0.80 -2.57 -28.61
C ASN A 70 -0.22 -1.50 -27.72
N ASP A 71 1.07 -1.26 -27.84
CA ASP A 71 1.79 -0.26 -27.09
C ASP A 71 2.64 0.53 -28.08
N PHE A 72 2.19 1.74 -28.38
CA PHE A 72 2.76 2.54 -29.45
C PHE A 72 3.03 3.95 -28.99
N GLY A 73 3.98 4.57 -29.67
CA GLY A 73 4.33 5.91 -29.34
C GLY A 73 5.16 6.59 -30.41
N ILE A 74 5.32 7.88 -30.20
CA ILE A 74 6.17 8.76 -30.99
C ILE A 74 7.04 9.57 -30.05
N PHE A 75 8.24 9.91 -30.50
CA PHE A 75 9.10 10.84 -29.79
C PHE A 75 9.85 11.73 -30.77
N MET A 76 10.16 12.95 -30.33
CA MET A 76 10.91 13.91 -31.11
C MET A 76 11.74 14.80 -30.18
N GLY A 77 12.96 15.11 -30.58
CA GLY A 77 13.80 16.10 -29.93
C GLY A 77 14.59 16.93 -30.94
N GLY A 78 15.01 18.11 -30.50
CA GLY A 78 15.78 19.03 -31.34
C GLY A 78 15.94 20.42 -30.71
N PRO A 79 16.54 21.38 -31.44
CA PRO A 79 16.69 22.74 -30.95
C PRO A 79 15.39 23.53 -31.16
N ILE A 80 15.03 24.41 -30.23
CA ILE A 80 13.89 25.32 -30.43
C ILE A 80 14.28 26.41 -31.44
N ARG A 81 13.56 26.48 -32.57
CA ARG A 81 13.74 27.54 -33.57
C ARG A 81 12.39 28.15 -33.95
N ILE A 82 12.24 29.44 -33.68
CA ILE A 82 11.10 30.23 -34.14
C ILE A 82 11.60 31.08 -35.31
N PRO A 83 11.15 30.84 -36.56
CA PRO A 83 11.65 31.55 -37.73
C PRO A 83 11.66 33.06 -37.52
N ARG A 84 12.81 33.70 -37.78
CA ARG A 84 13.05 35.16 -37.63
C ARG A 84 12.99 35.72 -36.21
N VAL A 85 12.60 34.95 -35.20
CA VAL A 85 12.43 35.42 -33.80
C VAL A 85 13.47 34.82 -32.87
N TYR A 86 13.75 33.52 -32.98
CA TYR A 86 14.63 32.82 -32.05
C TYR A 86 15.35 31.63 -32.66
N ASN A 87 16.65 31.49 -32.39
CA ASN A 87 17.45 30.35 -32.81
C ASN A 87 18.16 29.72 -31.60
N GLY A 88 17.55 28.70 -31.02
CA GLY A 88 18.07 27.98 -29.86
C GLY A 88 19.16 26.95 -30.18
N LYS A 89 19.76 26.94 -31.37
CA LYS A 89 20.89 26.02 -31.66
C LYS A 89 22.01 26.24 -30.63
N ASN A 90 22.54 25.16 -30.06
CA ASN A 90 23.53 25.15 -28.96
C ASN A 90 23.04 25.76 -27.63
N LYS A 91 21.75 26.10 -27.52
CA LYS A 91 21.25 26.88 -26.39
C LYS A 91 19.98 26.30 -25.78
N THR A 92 18.93 26.14 -26.58
CA THR A 92 17.60 25.72 -26.14
C THR A 92 17.17 24.47 -26.89
N PHE A 93 16.84 23.43 -26.14
CA PHE A 93 16.42 22.15 -26.68
C PHE A 93 15.07 21.74 -26.12
N PHE A 94 14.35 20.93 -26.89
CA PHE A 94 13.17 20.24 -26.43
C PHE A 94 13.28 18.75 -26.71
N PHE A 95 12.61 17.96 -25.89
CA PHE A 95 12.32 16.56 -26.15
C PHE A 95 10.86 16.32 -25.76
N ALA A 96 10.10 15.64 -26.62
CA ALA A 96 8.71 15.30 -26.38
C ALA A 96 8.47 13.84 -26.74
N SER A 97 7.63 13.17 -25.97
CA SER A 97 7.16 11.83 -26.27
C SER A 97 5.68 11.66 -25.96
N TYR A 98 5.05 10.74 -26.68
CA TYR A 98 3.70 10.27 -26.44
C TYR A 98 3.71 8.75 -26.55
N GLU A 99 3.08 8.08 -25.60
CA GLU A 99 2.94 6.63 -25.56
C GLU A 99 1.51 6.26 -25.17
N ALA A 100 0.98 5.21 -25.79
CA ALA A 100 -0.38 4.75 -25.59
C ALA A 100 -0.43 3.24 -25.51
N LEU A 101 -0.91 2.73 -24.39
CA LEU A 101 -1.18 1.32 -24.17
C LEU A 101 -2.66 1.03 -24.37
N ARG A 102 -2.94 0.04 -25.23
CA ARG A 102 -4.26 -0.55 -25.44
C ARG A 102 -4.14 -2.05 -25.19
N LEU A 103 -4.56 -2.48 -24.01
CA LEU A 103 -4.50 -3.87 -23.56
C LEU A 103 -5.91 -4.37 -23.24
N PRO A 104 -6.71 -4.74 -24.26
CA PRO A 104 -7.96 -5.45 -24.03
C PRO A 104 -7.66 -6.85 -23.49
N ARG A 105 -8.07 -7.12 -22.25
CA ARG A 105 -7.95 -8.43 -21.61
C ARG A 105 -9.23 -8.76 -20.85
N GLN A 106 -9.37 -10.03 -20.49
CA GLN A 106 -10.42 -10.53 -19.63
C GLN A 106 -9.80 -11.42 -18.56
N GLN A 107 -10.39 -11.41 -17.38
CA GLN A 107 -10.04 -12.33 -16.30
C GLN A 107 -11.23 -13.21 -15.99
N ILE A 108 -11.00 -14.52 -15.86
CA ILE A 108 -12.02 -15.44 -15.36
C ILE A 108 -12.05 -15.36 -13.84
N GLN A 109 -13.25 -15.24 -13.27
CA GLN A 109 -13.49 -15.47 -11.85
C GLN A 109 -14.27 -16.77 -11.69
N ILE A 110 -13.84 -17.59 -10.74
CA ILE A 110 -14.49 -18.85 -10.37
C ILE A 110 -14.86 -18.73 -8.90
N GLU A 111 -16.15 -18.93 -8.60
CA GLU A 111 -16.71 -18.63 -7.29
C GLU A 111 -17.64 -19.76 -6.81
N ASN A 112 -17.85 -19.77 -5.49
CA ASN A 112 -18.87 -20.60 -4.83
C ASN A 112 -20.16 -19.78 -4.68
N VAL A 113 -21.22 -20.14 -5.39
CA VAL A 113 -22.55 -19.54 -5.24
C VAL A 113 -23.59 -20.58 -4.79
N PRO A 114 -24.66 -20.18 -4.10
CA PRO A 114 -25.70 -21.14 -3.72
C PRO A 114 -26.38 -21.80 -4.93
N SER A 115 -26.55 -23.12 -4.87
CA SER A 115 -27.18 -23.91 -5.94
C SER A 115 -28.68 -23.59 -6.08
N LEU A 116 -29.30 -24.01 -7.20
CA LEU A 116 -30.74 -23.82 -7.40
C LEU A 116 -31.59 -24.49 -6.30
N ALA A 117 -31.22 -25.72 -5.91
CA ALA A 117 -31.90 -26.46 -4.85
C ALA A 117 -31.79 -25.74 -3.50
N MET A 118 -30.59 -25.27 -3.17
CA MET A 118 -30.30 -24.50 -1.96
C MET A 118 -31.13 -23.22 -1.87
N ARG A 119 -31.25 -22.47 -2.97
CA ARG A 119 -32.08 -21.24 -3.03
C ARG A 119 -33.56 -21.50 -2.75
N SER A 120 -34.04 -22.71 -3.06
CA SER A 120 -35.40 -23.15 -2.76
C SER A 120 -35.57 -23.82 -1.39
N GLY A 121 -34.52 -23.88 -0.58
CA GLY A 121 -34.54 -24.44 0.77
C GLY A 121 -34.05 -25.89 0.89
N ASP A 122 -33.65 -26.55 -0.19
CA ASP A 122 -33.11 -27.92 -0.14
C ASP A 122 -31.60 -27.90 0.10
N LEU A 123 -31.19 -28.24 1.33
CA LEU A 123 -29.80 -28.26 1.78
C LEU A 123 -29.20 -29.66 1.81
N SER A 124 -29.87 -30.66 1.22
CA SER A 124 -29.42 -32.06 1.22
C SER A 124 -28.00 -32.24 0.63
N ALA A 125 -27.61 -31.41 -0.34
CA ALA A 125 -26.27 -31.40 -0.92
C ALA A 125 -25.15 -31.03 0.08
N LEU A 126 -25.50 -30.35 1.17
CA LEU A 126 -24.61 -30.02 2.28
C LEU A 126 -24.84 -30.93 3.52
N GLY A 127 -25.70 -31.96 3.39
CA GLY A 127 -26.11 -32.83 4.49
C GLY A 127 -27.17 -32.22 5.41
N GLY A 128 -27.83 -31.14 4.99
CA GLY A 128 -28.81 -30.39 5.79
C GLY A 128 -30.27 -30.73 5.48
N PRO A 129 -31.22 -30.01 6.12
CA PRO A 129 -32.66 -30.22 5.96
C PRO A 129 -33.21 -29.65 4.64
N VAL A 130 -34.49 -29.92 4.39
CA VAL A 130 -35.29 -29.24 3.36
C VAL A 130 -36.26 -28.29 4.05
N LEU A 131 -36.08 -26.99 3.84
CA LEU A 131 -36.94 -25.94 4.38
C LEU A 131 -38.14 -25.70 3.47
N ALA A 132 -39.31 -25.45 4.07
CA ALA A 132 -40.47 -24.99 3.31
C ALA A 132 -40.24 -23.55 2.82
N PRO A 133 -40.75 -23.16 1.62
CA PRO A 133 -40.60 -21.79 1.10
C PRO A 133 -41.08 -20.69 2.06
N THR A 134 -42.05 -20.99 2.93
CA THR A 134 -42.58 -20.08 3.95
C THR A 134 -41.60 -19.82 5.10
N GLN A 135 -40.56 -20.65 5.25
CA GLN A 135 -39.51 -20.48 6.26
C GLN A 135 -38.37 -19.58 5.75
N ILE A 136 -38.27 -19.37 4.43
CA ILE A 136 -37.22 -18.54 3.85
C ILE A 136 -37.56 -17.06 4.12
N SER A 137 -36.64 -16.36 4.77
CA SER A 137 -36.74 -14.92 5.01
C SER A 137 -36.91 -14.17 3.69
N PRO A 138 -37.89 -13.26 3.58
CA PRO A 138 -38.09 -12.47 2.37
C PRO A 138 -36.84 -11.67 1.96
N LEU A 139 -36.07 -11.16 2.93
CA LEU A 139 -34.84 -10.44 2.66
C LEU A 139 -33.76 -11.38 2.11
N SER A 140 -33.60 -12.58 2.67
CA SER A 140 -32.65 -13.58 2.17
C SER A 140 -32.98 -14.03 0.75
N ALA A 141 -34.26 -14.23 0.44
CA ALA A 141 -34.73 -14.54 -0.91
C ALA A 141 -34.36 -13.44 -1.92
N LYS A 142 -34.54 -12.16 -1.54
CA LYS A 142 -34.14 -11.01 -2.37
C LYS A 142 -32.64 -10.88 -2.50
N ILE A 143 -31.88 -11.09 -1.43
CA ILE A 143 -30.40 -11.13 -1.49
C ILE A 143 -29.95 -12.19 -2.49
N LEU A 144 -30.51 -13.41 -2.44
CA LEU A 144 -30.21 -14.45 -3.41
C LEU A 144 -30.58 -14.04 -4.84
N GLN A 145 -31.73 -13.38 -5.03
CA GLN A 145 -32.20 -12.96 -6.33
C GLN A 145 -31.32 -11.87 -6.97
N TYR A 146 -30.94 -10.85 -6.20
CA TYR A 146 -30.30 -9.64 -6.74
C TYR A 146 -28.77 -9.63 -6.57
N LEU A 147 -28.24 -10.28 -5.53
CA LEU A 147 -26.82 -10.22 -5.18
C LEU A 147 -26.09 -11.55 -5.42
N TYR A 148 -26.77 -12.64 -5.78
CA TYR A 148 -26.12 -13.90 -6.13
C TYR A 148 -26.54 -14.41 -7.51
N PRO A 149 -25.64 -14.48 -8.50
CA PRO A 149 -25.93 -15.06 -9.81
C PRO A 149 -26.19 -16.56 -9.70
N LEU A 150 -26.98 -17.10 -10.62
CA LEU A 150 -27.24 -18.53 -10.68
C LEU A 150 -25.94 -19.29 -11.04
N PRO A 151 -25.74 -20.50 -10.49
CA PRO A 151 -24.62 -21.34 -10.90
C PRO A 151 -24.70 -21.63 -12.40
N ASN A 152 -23.56 -21.55 -13.07
CA ASN A 152 -23.44 -21.75 -14.52
C ASN A 152 -22.23 -22.61 -14.92
N PHE A 153 -21.50 -23.15 -13.93
CA PHE A 153 -20.28 -23.92 -14.12
C PHE A 153 -20.27 -25.16 -13.22
N GLY A 154 -19.49 -26.18 -13.60
CA GLY A 154 -19.42 -27.44 -12.85
C GLY A 154 -20.62 -28.38 -13.09
N ALA A 155 -20.69 -29.46 -12.29
CA ALA A 155 -21.75 -30.45 -12.38
C ALA A 155 -23.09 -29.91 -11.85
N PRO A 156 -24.24 -30.38 -12.36
CA PRO A 156 -25.55 -30.02 -11.79
C PRO A 156 -25.59 -30.27 -10.28
N GLY A 157 -25.93 -29.25 -9.50
CA GLY A 157 -25.99 -29.33 -8.03
C GLY A 157 -24.66 -29.13 -7.30
N ALA A 158 -23.55 -28.86 -8.01
CA ALA A 158 -22.28 -28.49 -7.37
C ALA A 158 -22.47 -27.26 -6.45
N THR A 159 -21.79 -27.27 -5.31
CA THR A 159 -21.83 -26.20 -4.28
C THR A 159 -20.51 -25.42 -4.20
N THR A 160 -19.48 -25.89 -4.89
CA THR A 160 -18.15 -25.28 -4.95
C THR A 160 -17.73 -25.05 -6.39
N ASN A 161 -17.04 -23.95 -6.68
CA ASN A 161 -16.55 -23.57 -8.01
C ASN A 161 -17.63 -23.77 -9.08
N ASN A 162 -18.85 -23.32 -8.77
CA ASN A 162 -20.06 -23.59 -9.56
C ASN A 162 -20.58 -22.36 -10.31
N TYR A 163 -19.87 -21.23 -10.18
CA TYR A 163 -20.04 -20.05 -11.01
C TYR A 163 -18.73 -19.68 -11.68
N ALA A 164 -18.78 -19.41 -12.98
CA ALA A 164 -17.65 -18.89 -13.74
C ALA A 164 -18.11 -17.75 -14.65
N ALA A 165 -17.41 -16.62 -14.60
CA ALA A 165 -17.66 -15.49 -15.49
C ALA A 165 -16.34 -14.86 -15.95
N TYR A 166 -16.32 -14.44 -17.21
CA TYR A 166 -15.24 -13.61 -17.75
C TYR A 166 -15.58 -12.14 -17.53
N PHE A 167 -14.75 -11.45 -16.77
CA PHE A 167 -14.84 -10.01 -16.57
C PHE A 167 -13.85 -9.30 -17.48
N SER A 168 -14.33 -8.24 -18.13
CA SER A 168 -13.50 -7.32 -18.89
C SER A 168 -12.55 -6.58 -17.95
N ASP A 169 -11.26 -6.62 -18.24
CA ASP A 169 -10.19 -5.96 -17.46
C ASP A 169 -9.26 -5.11 -18.37
N PRO A 170 -9.79 -4.29 -19.29
CA PRO A 170 -8.96 -3.53 -20.20
C PRO A 170 -8.10 -2.50 -19.45
N ILE A 171 -6.83 -2.42 -19.85
CA ILE A 171 -5.97 -1.29 -19.50
C ILE A 171 -5.88 -0.38 -20.73
N ASN A 172 -6.40 0.84 -20.60
CA ASN A 172 -6.24 1.88 -21.60
C ASN A 172 -5.49 3.06 -20.97
N SER A 173 -4.25 3.30 -21.41
CA SER A 173 -3.41 4.38 -20.92
C SER A 173 -2.93 5.25 -22.06
N SER A 174 -2.94 6.56 -21.87
CA SER A 174 -2.25 7.50 -22.76
C SER A 174 -1.37 8.40 -21.90
N GLN A 175 -0.09 8.47 -22.22
CA GLN A 175 0.89 9.26 -21.49
C GLN A 175 1.75 10.09 -22.42
N GLY A 176 2.33 11.15 -21.88
CA GLY A 176 3.28 11.97 -22.60
C GLY A 176 4.26 12.64 -21.66
N ASP A 177 5.46 12.85 -22.17
CA ASP A 177 6.57 13.50 -21.49
C ASP A 177 7.05 14.68 -22.33
N LEU A 178 7.39 15.79 -21.68
CA LEU A 178 7.92 16.99 -22.30
C LEU A 178 9.09 17.51 -21.47
N ARG A 179 10.24 17.71 -22.11
CA ARG A 179 11.43 18.30 -21.52
C ARG A 179 11.86 19.51 -22.32
N PHE A 180 12.26 20.56 -21.61
CA PHE A 180 12.97 21.71 -22.15
C PHE A 180 14.28 21.89 -21.40
N ASP A 181 15.36 22.12 -22.14
CA ASP A 181 16.69 22.40 -21.60
C ASP A 181 17.19 23.72 -22.15
N GLU A 182 17.83 24.53 -21.30
CA GLU A 182 18.37 25.84 -21.64
C GLU A 182 19.78 26.00 -21.07
N SER A 183 20.75 26.27 -21.95
CA SER A 183 22.08 26.75 -21.59
C SER A 183 22.06 28.28 -21.51
N ILE A 184 21.75 28.82 -20.34
CA ILE A 184 21.65 30.27 -20.10
C ILE A 184 23.01 30.95 -20.31
N SER A 185 24.09 30.31 -19.84
CA SER A 185 25.48 30.72 -20.07
C SER A 185 26.42 29.51 -20.01
N SER A 186 27.74 29.71 -20.10
CA SER A 186 28.73 28.65 -19.87
C SER A 186 28.80 28.16 -18.42
N ARG A 187 28.12 28.83 -17.48
CA ARG A 187 28.08 28.48 -16.06
C ARG A 187 26.69 28.14 -15.55
N GLN A 188 25.65 28.31 -16.36
CA GLN A 188 24.26 28.19 -15.94
C GLN A 188 23.48 27.34 -16.93
N GLN A 189 22.86 26.30 -16.41
CA GLN A 189 21.99 25.40 -17.15
C GLN A 189 20.68 25.23 -16.39
N ALA A 190 19.57 25.17 -17.11
CA ALA A 190 18.26 24.95 -16.54
C ALA A 190 17.50 23.91 -17.36
N PHE A 191 16.60 23.18 -16.71
CA PHE A 191 15.64 22.32 -17.39
C PHE A 191 14.28 22.36 -16.72
N VAL A 192 13.25 22.03 -17.50
CA VAL A 192 11.90 21.70 -17.00
C VAL A 192 11.47 20.41 -17.68
N HIS A 193 10.94 19.48 -16.90
CA HIS A 193 10.39 18.20 -17.34
C HIS A 193 8.97 18.04 -16.80
N MET A 194 8.04 17.63 -17.67
CA MET A 194 6.63 17.44 -17.37
C MET A 194 6.20 16.05 -17.87
N THR A 195 5.43 15.35 -17.05
CA THR A 195 4.82 14.06 -17.40
C THR A 195 3.33 14.12 -17.10
N TYR A 196 2.51 13.57 -17.98
CA TYR A 196 1.08 13.41 -17.79
C TYR A 196 0.67 12.02 -18.25
N LYS A 197 -0.18 11.36 -17.48
CA LYS A 197 -0.74 10.05 -17.80
C LYS A 197 -2.21 10.01 -17.47
N ASN A 198 -3.02 9.54 -18.41
CA ASN A 198 -4.45 9.29 -18.21
C ASN A 198 -4.69 7.81 -18.44
N ARG A 199 -5.17 7.14 -17.40
CA ARG A 199 -5.44 5.72 -17.37
C ARG A 199 -6.91 5.48 -17.09
N ARG A 200 -7.55 4.68 -17.92
CA ARG A 200 -8.90 4.17 -17.70
C ARG A 200 -8.79 2.68 -17.48
N LEU A 201 -9.10 2.28 -16.25
CA LEU A 201 -9.13 0.89 -15.84
C LEU A 201 -10.58 0.46 -15.63
N GLN A 202 -10.87 -0.75 -16.06
CA GLN A 202 -11.98 -1.51 -15.52
C GLN A 202 -11.36 -2.68 -14.78
N VAL A 203 -11.63 -2.78 -13.49
CA VAL A 203 -10.99 -3.76 -12.62
C VAL A 203 -12.00 -4.88 -12.38
N PRO A 204 -11.63 -6.14 -12.64
CA PRO A 204 -12.47 -7.26 -12.31
C PRO A 204 -12.59 -7.34 -10.79
N PRO A 205 -13.76 -7.73 -10.29
CA PRO A 205 -13.93 -7.97 -8.86
C PRO A 205 -12.92 -9.03 -8.41
N HIS A 206 -12.35 -8.88 -7.21
CA HIS A 206 -11.34 -9.79 -6.67
C HIS A 206 -11.67 -10.11 -5.21
N ALA A 207 -11.48 -11.37 -4.83
CA ALA A 207 -11.82 -11.88 -3.51
C ALA A 207 -10.72 -11.55 -2.47
N SER A 208 -10.57 -10.26 -2.11
CA SER A 208 -9.78 -9.86 -0.94
C SER A 208 -10.69 -9.27 0.16
N PRO A 209 -10.86 -9.95 1.30
CA PRO A 209 -11.61 -9.40 2.44
C PRO A 209 -10.90 -8.18 3.08
N PRO A 210 -11.59 -7.29 3.79
CA PRO A 210 -13.03 -7.26 4.07
C PRO A 210 -13.84 -6.30 3.18
N SER A 211 -13.22 -5.61 2.22
CA SER A 211 -13.82 -4.49 1.46
C SER A 211 -13.69 -4.58 -0.06
N SER A 212 -13.24 -5.71 -0.63
CA SER A 212 -13.18 -5.83 -2.08
C SER A 212 -14.55 -6.13 -2.73
N PRO A 213 -14.80 -5.58 -3.92
CA PRO A 213 -15.99 -5.89 -4.71
C PRO A 213 -16.03 -7.36 -5.10
N SER A 214 -17.20 -7.96 -4.93
CA SER A 214 -17.45 -9.36 -5.24
C SER A 214 -17.70 -9.58 -6.73
N ALA A 215 -17.38 -10.79 -7.23
CA ALA A 215 -17.73 -11.24 -8.58
C ALA A 215 -19.21 -11.06 -8.92
N LEU A 216 -20.06 -11.00 -7.89
CA LEU A 216 -21.50 -10.84 -8.02
C LEU A 216 -21.92 -9.41 -8.36
N LEU A 217 -21.08 -8.40 -8.07
CA LEU A 217 -21.33 -6.98 -8.37
C LEU A 217 -20.79 -6.58 -9.76
N GLY A 218 -19.95 -7.43 -10.34
CA GLY A 218 -19.30 -7.19 -11.62
C GLY A 218 -18.06 -6.30 -11.54
N ALA A 219 -17.52 -5.99 -12.71
CA ALA A 219 -16.33 -5.14 -12.82
C ALA A 219 -16.67 -3.67 -12.58
N PHE A 220 -15.74 -2.96 -11.95
CA PHE A 220 -15.89 -1.57 -11.52
C PHE A 220 -14.87 -0.69 -12.23
N SER A 221 -15.12 0.62 -12.27
CA SER A 221 -14.30 1.58 -13.00
C SER A 221 -13.33 2.28 -12.05
N GLN A 222 -12.05 2.34 -12.44
CA GLN A 222 -10.99 3.07 -11.73
C GLN A 222 -10.21 4.00 -12.67
N PRO A 223 -10.77 5.16 -13.07
CA PRO A 223 -10.00 6.13 -13.82
C PRO A 223 -8.94 6.77 -12.93
N GLU A 224 -7.77 7.02 -13.50
CA GLU A 224 -6.63 7.65 -12.83
C GLU A 224 -5.95 8.65 -13.77
N ILE A 225 -5.55 9.79 -13.21
CA ILE A 225 -4.72 10.79 -13.87
C ILE A 225 -3.49 11.01 -12.99
N ASP A 226 -2.31 10.67 -13.51
CA ASP A 226 -1.04 10.98 -12.88
C ASP A 226 -0.38 12.16 -13.60
N TYR A 227 0.30 13.03 -12.85
CA TYR A 227 1.04 14.15 -13.39
C TYR A 227 2.29 14.46 -12.56
N ALA A 228 3.32 14.96 -13.22
CA ALA A 228 4.47 15.54 -12.55
C ALA A 228 5.07 16.69 -13.35
N ILE A 229 5.62 17.65 -12.63
CA ILE A 229 6.50 18.69 -13.14
C ILE A 229 7.74 18.73 -12.27
N SER A 230 8.91 18.80 -12.90
CA SER A 230 10.19 18.98 -12.23
C SER A 230 11.01 20.01 -12.98
N ALA A 231 11.73 20.84 -12.26
CA ALA A 231 12.62 21.84 -12.80
C ALA A 231 13.95 21.75 -12.07
N GLY A 232 15.04 21.97 -12.79
CA GLY A 232 16.38 22.01 -12.22
C GLY A 232 17.15 23.21 -12.74
N TYR A 233 18.00 23.77 -11.89
CA TYR A 233 18.91 24.85 -12.21
C TYR A 233 20.28 24.55 -11.62
N THR A 234 21.28 24.45 -12.49
CA THR A 234 22.67 24.20 -12.12
C THR A 234 23.48 25.47 -12.35
N PHE A 235 24.21 25.89 -11.31
CA PHE A 235 25.09 27.06 -11.36
C PHE A 235 26.52 26.70 -10.94
N ILE A 236 27.44 26.84 -11.89
CA ILE A 236 28.89 26.73 -11.69
C ILE A 236 29.38 28.09 -11.16
N VAL A 237 29.40 28.23 -9.83
CA VAL A 237 29.90 29.44 -9.16
C VAL A 237 31.39 29.64 -9.46
N SER A 238 32.16 28.54 -9.41
CA SER A 238 33.58 28.48 -9.80
C SER A 238 33.93 27.06 -10.27
N PRO A 239 35.12 26.80 -10.84
CA PRO A 239 35.54 25.44 -11.20
C PRO A 239 35.55 24.44 -10.03
N ALA A 240 35.57 24.94 -8.79
CA ALA A 240 35.57 24.13 -7.58
C ALA A 240 34.18 24.07 -6.90
N VAL A 241 33.23 24.92 -7.27
CA VAL A 241 31.95 25.08 -6.55
C VAL A 241 30.79 25.06 -7.55
N VAL A 242 29.90 24.08 -7.38
CA VAL A 242 28.70 23.89 -8.20
C VAL A 242 27.50 23.80 -7.27
N ASN A 243 26.48 24.60 -7.53
CA ASN A 243 25.19 24.51 -6.87
C ASN A 243 24.15 23.95 -7.84
N GLU A 244 23.23 23.15 -7.32
CA GLU A 244 22.13 22.55 -8.05
C GLU A 244 20.85 22.67 -7.24
N LEU A 245 19.90 23.43 -7.77
CA LEU A 245 18.56 23.60 -7.21
C LEU A 245 17.57 22.79 -8.05
N ARG A 246 16.77 21.95 -7.41
CA ARG A 246 15.68 21.20 -8.04
C ARG A 246 14.37 21.48 -7.31
N GLY A 247 13.31 21.66 -8.07
CA GLY A 247 11.95 21.81 -7.52
C GLY A 247 10.97 21.02 -8.37
N GLY A 248 9.96 20.42 -7.75
CA GLY A 248 8.97 19.67 -8.48
C GLY A 248 7.66 19.49 -7.72
N ALA A 249 6.63 19.11 -8.46
CA ALA A 249 5.39 18.64 -7.90
C ALA A 249 4.91 17.42 -8.68
N ALA A 250 4.49 16.38 -7.98
CA ALA A 250 3.88 15.20 -8.56
C ALA A 250 2.58 14.90 -7.84
N GLY A 251 1.65 14.26 -8.52
CA GLY A 251 0.40 13.84 -7.91
C GLY A 251 -0.40 12.91 -8.80
N ASN A 252 -1.43 12.34 -8.20
CA ASN A 252 -2.41 11.54 -8.92
C ASN A 252 -3.82 11.81 -8.39
N HIS A 253 -4.80 11.75 -9.29
CA HIS A 253 -6.22 11.77 -8.99
C HIS A 253 -6.81 10.46 -9.47
N TYR A 254 -7.52 9.75 -8.60
CA TYR A 254 -8.19 8.52 -8.98
C TYR A 254 -9.59 8.47 -8.37
N ALA A 255 -10.45 7.71 -9.02
CA ALA A 255 -11.79 7.43 -8.52
C ALA A 255 -12.02 5.92 -8.55
N THR A 256 -12.89 5.43 -7.69
CA THR A 256 -13.50 4.12 -7.81
C THR A 256 -15.00 4.35 -7.97
N THR A 257 -15.61 3.81 -9.01
CA THR A 257 -17.07 3.93 -9.21
C THR A 257 -17.73 2.59 -9.48
N TYR A 258 -18.89 2.41 -8.88
CA TYR A 258 -19.72 1.21 -9.01
C TYR A 258 -21.00 1.54 -9.79
N GLY A 259 -21.66 0.53 -10.36
CA GLY A 259 -22.86 0.73 -11.18
C GLY A 259 -24.19 0.68 -10.42
N ILE A 260 -24.16 0.59 -9.08
CA ILE A 260 -25.34 0.27 -8.25
C ILE A 260 -25.52 1.33 -7.16
N GLN A 261 -26.58 2.14 -7.28
CA GLN A 261 -26.90 3.16 -6.27
C GLN A 261 -27.42 2.54 -4.98
N ALA A 262 -26.99 3.08 -3.84
CA ALA A 262 -27.38 2.61 -2.50
C ALA A 262 -28.91 2.59 -2.30
N SER A 263 -29.59 3.63 -2.77
CA SER A 263 -31.06 3.75 -2.68
C SER A 263 -31.79 2.67 -3.49
N THR A 264 -31.25 2.31 -4.65
CA THR A 264 -31.81 1.26 -5.50
C THR A 264 -31.59 -0.11 -4.86
N ALA A 265 -30.38 -0.39 -4.39
CA ALA A 265 -30.06 -1.65 -3.71
C ALA A 265 -30.94 -1.84 -2.46
N ALA A 266 -31.02 -0.83 -1.59
CA ALA A 266 -31.85 -0.89 -0.40
C ALA A 266 -33.36 -1.04 -0.72
N GLY A 267 -33.86 -0.36 -1.75
CA GLY A 267 -35.25 -0.45 -2.18
C GLY A 267 -35.62 -1.83 -2.73
N GLU A 268 -34.83 -2.39 -3.65
CA GLU A 268 -35.05 -3.71 -4.24
C GLU A 268 -35.00 -4.81 -3.17
N LEU A 269 -34.01 -4.75 -2.27
CA LEU A 269 -33.87 -5.68 -1.15
C LEU A 269 -34.95 -5.48 -0.07
N GLY A 270 -35.57 -4.30 0.00
CA GLY A 270 -36.47 -3.95 1.09
C GLY A 270 -35.74 -3.87 2.44
N LEU A 271 -34.50 -3.36 2.42
CA LEU A 271 -33.74 -3.14 3.65
C LEU A 271 -34.44 -2.09 4.52
N THR A 272 -34.73 -2.47 5.76
CA THR A 272 -35.34 -1.59 6.76
C THR A 272 -34.55 -1.65 8.07
N GLY A 273 -34.79 -0.72 8.98
CA GLY A 273 -34.16 -0.75 10.30
C GLY A 273 -32.70 -0.31 10.32
N LEU A 274 -32.22 0.43 9.31
CA LEU A 274 -30.87 0.99 9.30
C LEU A 274 -30.69 2.11 10.37
N GLY A 275 -31.78 2.75 10.81
CA GLY A 275 -31.74 3.82 11.82
C GLY A 275 -31.37 5.20 11.28
N TYR A 276 -31.13 5.33 9.97
CA TYR A 276 -30.83 6.59 9.27
C TYR A 276 -31.28 6.52 7.80
N SER A 277 -31.25 7.67 7.12
CA SER A 277 -31.52 7.77 5.68
C SER A 277 -30.41 7.11 4.86
N ILE A 278 -30.77 6.30 3.86
CA ILE A 278 -29.82 5.68 2.95
C ILE A 278 -28.87 6.74 2.37
N PRO A 279 -27.54 6.55 2.46
CA PRO A 279 -26.56 7.53 2.00
C PRO A 279 -26.62 7.72 0.48
N ALA A 280 -26.20 8.89 0.01
CA ALA A 280 -26.02 9.14 -1.41
C ALA A 280 -24.78 8.38 -1.95
N GLY A 281 -24.82 8.02 -3.24
CA GLY A 281 -23.75 7.31 -3.93
C GLY A 281 -24.08 5.84 -4.17
N ASP A 282 -23.05 5.10 -4.55
CA ASP A 282 -23.14 3.67 -4.83
C ASP A 282 -22.79 2.89 -3.57
N ASP A 283 -23.65 1.95 -3.16
CA ASP A 283 -23.42 1.04 -2.03
C ASP A 283 -24.29 -0.21 -2.15
N VAL A 284 -23.81 -1.33 -1.61
CA VAL A 284 -24.55 -2.59 -1.49
C VAL A 284 -24.23 -3.25 -0.15
N PRO A 285 -25.18 -3.97 0.48
CA PRO A 285 -24.90 -4.67 1.73
C PRO A 285 -23.89 -5.79 1.53
N ASN A 286 -23.04 -6.01 2.53
CA ASN A 286 -22.06 -7.07 2.54
C ASN A 286 -22.57 -8.30 3.29
N VAL A 287 -23.03 -9.32 2.57
CA VAL A 287 -23.42 -10.61 3.15
C VAL A 287 -22.22 -11.55 3.04
N VAL A 288 -21.68 -11.93 4.19
CA VAL A 288 -20.56 -12.89 4.31
C VAL A 288 -21.13 -14.21 4.77
N LEU A 289 -21.02 -15.23 3.94
CA LEU A 289 -21.61 -16.53 4.16
C LEU A 289 -20.52 -17.59 4.06
N ALA A 290 -20.26 -18.30 5.17
CA ALA A 290 -19.22 -19.32 5.21
C ALA A 290 -19.44 -20.39 4.13
N GLY A 291 -18.36 -20.70 3.40
CA GLY A 291 -18.39 -21.64 2.27
C GLY A 291 -18.78 -21.02 0.92
N PHE A 292 -19.29 -19.79 0.90
CA PHE A 292 -19.74 -19.10 -0.31
C PHE A 292 -19.03 -17.76 -0.50
N GLN A 293 -19.02 -17.27 -1.74
CA GLN A 293 -18.49 -15.95 -2.04
C GLN A 293 -19.41 -14.89 -1.45
N GLY A 294 -18.86 -13.99 -0.62
CA GLY A 294 -19.62 -12.89 -0.05
C GLY A 294 -20.09 -11.90 -1.12
N THR A 295 -21.15 -11.13 -0.85
CA THR A 295 -21.68 -10.16 -1.83
C THR A 295 -20.80 -8.93 -2.04
N GLY A 296 -19.81 -8.72 -1.17
CA GLY A 296 -18.99 -7.51 -1.15
C GLY A 296 -19.76 -6.32 -0.58
N GLY A 297 -19.05 -5.37 0.04
CA GLY A 297 -19.58 -4.06 0.42
C GLY A 297 -18.71 -3.03 -0.28
N THR A 298 -19.30 -2.17 -1.09
CA THR A 298 -18.54 -1.35 -2.05
C THR A 298 -19.11 0.04 -2.11
N ALA A 299 -18.28 1.06 -2.08
CA ALA A 299 -18.76 2.40 -2.35
C ALA A 299 -17.81 3.20 -3.21
N SER A 300 -18.42 4.08 -4.02
CA SER A 300 -17.66 4.97 -4.88
C SER A 300 -16.75 5.86 -4.03
N SER A 301 -15.50 6.03 -4.44
CA SER A 301 -14.50 6.82 -3.72
C SER A 301 -13.70 7.69 -4.66
N LEU A 302 -13.19 8.79 -4.13
CA LEU A 302 -12.26 9.71 -4.76
C LEU A 302 -11.01 9.78 -3.89
N GLY A 303 -9.86 9.71 -4.55
CA GLY A 303 -8.56 9.87 -3.94
C GLY A 303 -7.69 10.83 -4.75
N SER A 304 -6.91 11.65 -4.06
CA SER A 304 -5.92 12.53 -4.70
C SER A 304 -4.70 12.64 -3.81
N ASN A 305 -3.51 12.40 -4.36
CA ASN A 305 -2.25 12.64 -3.64
C ASN A 305 -1.41 13.67 -4.38
N ARG A 306 -0.70 14.50 -3.63
CA ARG A 306 0.23 15.50 -4.16
C ARG A 306 1.45 15.63 -3.26
N THR A 307 2.62 15.61 -3.90
CA THR A 307 3.90 15.94 -3.27
C THR A 307 4.47 17.15 -3.98
N LEU A 308 4.90 18.14 -3.22
CA LEU A 308 5.78 19.21 -3.69
C LEU A 308 7.14 19.02 -3.02
N GLN A 309 8.22 19.11 -3.78
CA GLN A 309 9.57 18.96 -3.26
C GLN A 309 10.46 20.08 -3.75
N LEU A 310 11.32 20.59 -2.87
CA LEU A 310 12.40 21.50 -3.17
C LEU A 310 13.69 20.93 -2.57
N LEU A 311 14.71 20.78 -3.39
CA LEU A 311 16.01 20.21 -3.03
C LEU A 311 17.11 21.15 -3.52
N ASP A 312 18.03 21.53 -2.65
CA ASP A 312 19.25 22.25 -3.02
C ASP A 312 20.48 21.43 -2.63
N THR A 313 21.47 21.37 -3.53
CA THR A 313 22.75 20.70 -3.29
C THR A 313 23.92 21.57 -3.74
N LEU A 314 24.85 21.83 -2.84
CA LEU A 314 26.11 22.52 -3.10
C LEU A 314 27.27 21.52 -3.03
N THR A 315 28.00 21.38 -4.13
CA THR A 315 29.25 20.59 -4.19
C THR A 315 30.45 21.53 -4.21
N TRP A 316 31.41 21.30 -3.31
CA TRP A 316 32.67 22.04 -3.22
C TRP A 316 33.87 21.10 -3.21
N THR A 317 34.66 21.13 -4.29
CA THR A 317 35.91 20.38 -4.39
C THR A 317 37.07 21.26 -3.91
N LYS A 318 37.72 20.87 -2.81
CA LYS A 318 38.87 21.58 -2.24
C LYS A 318 40.00 20.62 -1.93
N GLY A 319 41.04 20.64 -2.74
CA GLY A 319 42.22 19.78 -2.56
C GLY A 319 41.85 18.30 -2.68
N ARG A 320 41.95 17.55 -1.58
CA ARG A 320 41.62 16.11 -1.51
C ARG A 320 40.19 15.84 -1.05
N HIS A 321 39.40 16.88 -0.79
CA HIS A 321 38.03 16.78 -0.30
C HIS A 321 37.03 17.16 -1.39
N THR A 322 35.94 16.41 -1.46
CA THR A 322 34.75 16.78 -2.22
C THR A 322 33.60 16.86 -1.24
N LEU A 323 33.30 18.07 -0.82
CA LEU A 323 32.26 18.36 0.16
C LEU A 323 30.92 18.53 -0.56
N LYS A 324 29.86 17.96 -0.02
CA LYS A 324 28.48 18.17 -0.44
C LYS A 324 27.64 18.63 0.73
N PHE A 325 26.80 19.62 0.51
CA PHE A 325 25.83 20.12 1.47
C PHE A 325 24.48 20.24 0.79
N GLY A 326 23.39 20.01 1.50
CA GLY A 326 22.07 20.25 0.92
C GLY A 326 20.94 20.27 1.91
N ALA A 327 19.77 20.66 1.40
CA ALA A 327 18.52 20.75 2.12
C ALA A 327 17.37 20.25 1.25
N ASP A 328 16.45 19.49 1.85
CA ASP A 328 15.28 18.90 1.22
C ASP A 328 14.03 19.34 1.99
N TYR A 329 13.07 19.92 1.28
CA TYR A 329 11.76 20.27 1.79
C TYR A 329 10.70 19.55 0.97
N ARG A 330 9.81 18.80 1.64
CA ARG A 330 8.70 18.10 0.99
C ARG A 330 7.39 18.49 1.65
N TYR A 331 6.41 18.92 0.86
CA TYR A 331 5.04 19.11 1.29
C TYR A 331 4.17 18.01 0.71
N LEU A 332 3.55 17.24 1.59
CA LEU A 332 2.66 16.13 1.27
C LEU A 332 1.21 16.57 1.50
N ASN A 333 0.32 16.18 0.60
CA ASN A 333 -1.11 16.43 0.73
C ASN A 333 -1.90 15.27 0.08
N GLY A 334 -2.92 14.75 0.76
CA GLY A 334 -3.71 13.61 0.31
C GLY A 334 -5.19 13.76 0.67
N LEU A 335 -6.09 13.62 -0.28
CA LEU A 335 -7.54 13.57 -0.08
C LEU A 335 -8.02 12.13 -0.27
N TYR A 336 -8.82 11.64 0.66
CA TYR A 336 -9.55 10.38 0.57
C TYR A 336 -10.99 10.60 1.02
N THR A 337 -11.93 9.92 0.37
CA THR A 337 -13.36 10.09 0.62
C THR A 337 -14.03 8.76 0.95
N ASN A 338 -15.18 8.84 1.60
CA ASN A 338 -16.05 7.69 1.89
C ASN A 338 -15.47 6.63 2.84
N VAL A 339 -14.95 7.07 3.99
CA VAL A 339 -14.64 6.18 5.12
C VAL A 339 -15.85 5.32 5.53
N PHE A 340 -15.57 4.07 5.89
CA PHE A 340 -16.53 3.05 6.33
C PHE A 340 -17.75 2.85 5.41
N ALA A 341 -17.67 3.25 4.15
CA ALA A 341 -18.83 3.26 3.27
C ALA A 341 -19.39 1.84 3.02
N SER A 342 -18.54 0.82 2.97
CA SER A 342 -18.95 -0.60 2.84
C SER A 342 -19.80 -1.16 3.99
N ARG A 343 -20.02 -0.39 5.07
CA ARG A 343 -20.84 -0.77 6.22
C ARG A 343 -22.13 0.04 6.32
N ARG A 344 -22.39 0.99 5.41
CA ARG A 344 -23.55 1.89 5.49
C ARG A 344 -24.86 1.25 5.01
N LEU A 345 -24.82 0.15 4.26
CA LEU A 345 -25.99 -0.71 4.03
C LEU A 345 -26.00 -1.98 4.89
N GLY A 346 -25.03 -2.09 5.80
CA GLY A 346 -24.88 -3.24 6.68
C GLY A 346 -23.95 -4.30 6.14
N ARG A 347 -23.27 -4.96 7.08
CA ARG A 347 -22.52 -6.20 6.85
C ARG A 347 -23.12 -7.28 7.73
N PHE A 348 -23.49 -8.40 7.12
CA PHE A 348 -24.19 -9.51 7.76
C PHE A 348 -23.37 -10.78 7.65
N ASN A 349 -22.94 -11.35 8.78
CA ASN A 349 -22.09 -12.53 8.79
C ASN A 349 -22.88 -13.78 9.20
N PHE A 350 -22.69 -14.84 8.42
CA PHE A 350 -23.24 -16.18 8.64
C PHE A 350 -22.06 -17.17 8.61
N ASN A 351 -21.59 -17.56 9.79
CA ASN A 351 -20.44 -18.43 10.01
C ASN A 351 -20.69 -19.55 11.03
N GLY A 352 -21.88 -19.60 11.64
CA GLY A 352 -22.29 -20.62 12.61
C GLY A 352 -21.82 -20.37 14.04
N SER A 353 -21.20 -19.22 14.32
CA SER A 353 -20.68 -18.91 15.67
C SER A 353 -21.78 -18.76 16.73
N VAL A 354 -23.01 -18.41 16.32
CA VAL A 354 -24.19 -18.24 17.18
C VAL A 354 -25.33 -19.14 16.72
N SER A 355 -25.63 -19.16 15.41
CA SER A 355 -26.80 -19.85 14.86
C SER A 355 -26.72 -21.37 15.03
N SER A 356 -25.51 -21.95 15.16
CA SER A 356 -25.34 -23.38 15.46
C SER A 356 -25.99 -23.79 16.79
N GLN A 357 -26.08 -22.88 17.77
CA GLN A 357 -26.78 -23.14 19.03
C GLN A 357 -28.28 -23.34 18.85
N LEU A 358 -28.88 -22.71 17.83
CA LEU A 358 -30.30 -22.84 17.48
C LEU A 358 -30.57 -24.03 16.56
N LEU A 359 -29.72 -24.23 15.55
CA LEU A 359 -30.01 -25.10 14.43
C LEU A 359 -29.41 -26.50 14.58
N THR A 360 -28.27 -26.62 15.27
CA THR A 360 -27.47 -27.85 15.31
C THR A 360 -26.92 -28.18 16.70
N ASN A 361 -27.56 -27.65 17.76
CA ASN A 361 -27.18 -27.87 19.16
C ASN A 361 -25.69 -27.57 19.45
N GLY A 362 -25.17 -26.50 18.86
CA GLY A 362 -23.81 -26.00 19.08
C GLY A 362 -22.73 -26.66 18.22
N VAL A 363 -23.10 -27.50 17.25
CA VAL A 363 -22.15 -28.12 16.31
C VAL A 363 -22.17 -27.36 14.99
N VAL A 364 -21.09 -26.67 14.64
CA VAL A 364 -20.98 -26.01 13.33
C VAL A 364 -20.89 -27.10 12.24
N THR A 365 -21.86 -27.12 11.34
CA THR A 365 -21.91 -28.07 10.21
C THR A 365 -21.80 -27.32 8.87
N PRO A 366 -21.45 -27.99 7.77
CA PRO A 366 -21.32 -27.32 6.47
C PRO A 366 -22.59 -26.66 5.93
N TYR A 367 -23.79 -27.14 6.31
CA TYR A 367 -25.07 -26.58 5.85
C TYR A 367 -25.59 -25.43 6.73
N GLU A 368 -25.16 -25.40 7.99
CA GLU A 368 -25.78 -24.58 9.03
C GLU A 368 -25.67 -23.07 8.77
N PRO A 369 -24.53 -22.49 8.36
CA PRO A 369 -24.44 -21.06 8.07
C PRO A 369 -25.39 -20.64 6.94
N TYR A 370 -25.62 -21.54 5.96
CA TYR A 370 -26.55 -21.28 4.88
C TYR A 370 -28.01 -21.44 5.31
N GLU A 371 -28.32 -22.42 6.16
CA GLU A 371 -29.64 -22.55 6.78
C GLU A 371 -29.99 -21.29 7.58
N ALA A 372 -29.06 -20.81 8.42
CA ALA A 372 -29.20 -19.58 9.18
C ALA A 372 -29.44 -18.36 8.27
N PHE A 373 -28.72 -18.27 7.15
CA PHE A 373 -28.98 -17.25 6.13
C PHE A 373 -30.39 -17.35 5.55
N LEU A 374 -30.86 -18.54 5.15
CA LEU A 374 -32.22 -18.71 4.62
C LEU A 374 -33.28 -18.31 5.65
N LEU A 375 -33.07 -18.65 6.93
CA LEU A 375 -33.97 -18.27 8.02
C LEU A 375 -33.85 -16.79 8.42
N GLY A 376 -32.81 -16.09 7.94
CA GLY A 376 -32.55 -14.70 8.25
C GLY A 376 -31.98 -14.46 9.65
N ILE A 377 -31.16 -15.40 10.15
CA ILE A 377 -30.58 -15.39 11.49
C ILE A 377 -29.07 -15.19 11.37
N PRO A 378 -28.57 -13.94 11.26
CA PRO A 378 -27.14 -13.69 11.21
C PRO A 378 -26.46 -13.98 12.55
N ASP A 379 -25.17 -14.34 12.49
CA ASP A 379 -24.33 -14.57 13.66
C ASP A 379 -23.79 -13.27 14.24
N SER A 380 -23.39 -12.34 13.37
CA SER A 380 -22.89 -11.02 13.76
C SER A 380 -23.04 -10.03 12.62
N ASP A 381 -23.41 -8.80 12.99
CA ASP A 381 -23.73 -7.75 12.03
C ASP A 381 -22.97 -6.46 12.36
N SER A 382 -22.67 -5.65 11.35
CA SER A 382 -22.10 -4.32 11.57
C SER A 382 -22.75 -3.27 10.68
N ILE A 383 -22.98 -2.07 11.22
CA ILE A 383 -23.56 -0.93 10.51
C ILE A 383 -22.79 0.34 10.82
N ALA A 384 -22.67 1.24 9.83
CA ALA A 384 -21.95 2.50 9.98
C ALA A 384 -22.84 3.72 9.72
N THR A 385 -22.93 4.63 10.69
CA THR A 385 -23.36 6.02 10.43
C THR A 385 -22.15 6.94 10.38
N VAL A 386 -22.11 7.85 9.41
CA VAL A 386 -20.94 8.70 9.17
C VAL A 386 -21.38 10.14 8.97
N ILE A 387 -20.88 11.06 9.80
CA ILE A 387 -21.16 12.51 9.71
C ILE A 387 -20.19 13.18 8.75
N GLN A 388 -18.90 12.90 8.88
CA GLN A 388 -17.84 13.44 8.04
C GLN A 388 -17.10 12.28 7.37
N PRO A 389 -17.39 11.97 6.10
CA PRO A 389 -16.85 10.79 5.45
C PRO A 389 -15.45 10.96 4.85
N ASP A 390 -14.92 12.18 4.83
CA ASP A 390 -13.75 12.55 4.02
C ASP A 390 -12.57 13.01 4.91
N THR A 391 -11.34 12.77 4.47
CA THR A 391 -10.10 13.28 5.07
C THR A 391 -9.24 13.98 4.03
N HIS A 392 -8.56 15.05 4.43
CA HIS A 392 -7.63 15.79 3.59
C HIS A 392 -6.33 16.04 4.37
N ALA A 393 -5.49 15.02 4.39
CA ALA A 393 -4.24 14.94 5.12
C ALA A 393 -3.14 15.83 4.52
N TYR A 394 -2.27 16.39 5.35
CA TYR A 394 -1.10 17.15 4.92
C TYR A 394 0.06 17.11 5.93
N SER A 395 1.30 17.21 5.44
CA SER A 395 2.51 17.38 6.27
C SER A 395 3.63 18.09 5.52
N ALA A 396 4.58 18.66 6.26
CA ALA A 396 5.79 19.28 5.74
C ALA A 396 7.01 18.61 6.35
N HIS A 397 7.79 17.92 5.52
CA HIS A 397 8.99 17.19 5.90
C HIS A 397 10.23 18.03 5.56
N TYR A 398 11.25 17.90 6.40
CA TYR A 398 12.48 18.67 6.29
C TYR A 398 13.68 17.75 6.45
N ALA A 399 14.70 17.92 5.62
CA ALA A 399 15.99 17.30 5.83
C ALA A 399 17.14 18.21 5.45
N GLY A 400 18.30 17.95 6.03
CA GLY A 400 19.56 18.60 5.69
C GLY A 400 20.70 17.62 5.76
N PHE A 401 21.72 17.78 4.91
CA PHE A 401 22.86 16.87 4.89
C PHE A 401 24.19 17.57 4.65
N ALA A 402 25.25 16.91 5.11
CA ALA A 402 26.63 17.22 4.78
C ALA A 402 27.39 15.91 4.53
N GLN A 403 28.23 15.89 3.51
CA GLN A 403 29.06 14.74 3.15
C GLN A 403 30.45 15.19 2.67
N ASP A 404 31.47 14.39 2.94
CA ASP A 404 32.82 14.55 2.44
C ASP A 404 33.32 13.24 1.80
N ASP A 405 33.68 13.32 0.53
CA ASP A 405 34.47 12.28 -0.13
C ASP A 405 35.96 12.67 -0.07
N TRP A 406 36.64 12.12 0.92
CA TRP A 406 38.02 12.45 1.25
C TRP A 406 39.01 11.44 0.69
N LYS A 407 39.82 11.87 -0.27
CA LYS A 407 40.96 11.10 -0.81
C LYS A 407 42.16 11.19 0.13
N VAL A 408 42.15 10.42 1.22
CA VAL A 408 43.24 10.37 2.21
C VAL A 408 44.60 10.10 1.55
N SER A 409 44.63 9.15 0.61
CA SER A 409 45.82 8.85 -0.22
C SER A 409 45.41 8.39 -1.63
N SER A 410 46.37 8.06 -2.49
CA SER A 410 46.09 7.44 -3.79
C SER A 410 45.49 6.02 -3.69
N ARG A 411 45.51 5.42 -2.49
CA ARG A 411 45.02 4.06 -2.23
C ARG A 411 43.85 4.00 -1.26
N LEU A 412 43.49 5.10 -0.60
CA LEU A 412 42.41 5.14 0.39
C LEU A 412 41.55 6.37 0.17
N THR A 413 40.26 6.14 -0.02
CA THR A 413 39.20 7.16 0.00
C THR A 413 38.23 6.82 1.12
N LEU A 414 37.82 7.84 1.89
CA LEU A 414 36.79 7.76 2.89
C LEU A 414 35.58 8.56 2.43
N ASN A 415 34.38 8.07 2.72
CA ASN A 415 33.11 8.73 2.46
C ASN A 415 32.43 8.92 3.82
N ILE A 416 32.31 10.16 4.28
CA ILE A 416 31.76 10.47 5.61
C ILE A 416 30.58 11.42 5.42
N GLY A 417 29.42 11.04 5.90
CA GLY A 417 28.20 11.85 5.76
C GLY A 417 27.35 11.85 7.01
N LEU A 418 26.56 12.92 7.16
CA LEU A 418 25.51 13.03 8.15
C LEU A 418 24.30 13.68 7.48
N ARG A 419 23.14 13.08 7.68
CA ARG A 419 21.84 13.63 7.32
C ARG A 419 21.02 13.83 8.59
N TYR A 420 20.23 14.90 8.64
CA TYR A 420 19.20 15.10 9.65
C TYR A 420 17.86 15.10 8.94
N GLU A 421 16.90 14.35 9.47
CA GLU A 421 15.54 14.29 8.95
C GLU A 421 14.52 14.70 10.02
N TYR A 422 13.40 15.26 9.59
CA TYR A 422 12.29 15.62 10.46
C TYR A 422 10.97 15.37 9.72
N HIS A 423 10.25 14.34 10.17
CA HIS A 423 9.01 13.85 9.59
C HIS A 423 7.84 14.02 10.57
N PRO A 424 7.22 15.22 10.63
CA PRO A 424 6.07 15.40 11.48
C PRO A 424 4.87 14.59 10.96
N MET A 425 4.05 14.11 11.90
CA MET A 425 2.80 13.40 11.59
C MET A 425 1.85 14.27 10.76
N LEU A 426 1.16 13.65 9.81
CA LEU A 426 0.18 14.36 8.98
C LEU A 426 -0.99 14.87 9.84
N ARG A 427 -1.55 15.99 9.41
CA ARG A 427 -2.75 16.62 9.98
C ARG A 427 -3.86 16.61 8.94
N ASP A 428 -5.11 16.75 9.38
CA ASP A 428 -6.26 16.76 8.48
C ASP A 428 -6.91 18.15 8.42
N HIS A 429 -7.08 18.69 7.22
CA HIS A 429 -7.82 19.95 7.00
C HIS A 429 -9.31 19.84 7.37
N LEU A 430 -9.87 18.63 7.35
CA LEU A 430 -11.27 18.36 7.66
C LEU A 430 -11.50 17.95 9.12
N ASN A 431 -10.44 17.96 9.95
CA ASN A 431 -10.49 17.66 11.38
C ASN A 431 -11.04 16.25 11.70
N ASN A 432 -10.94 15.31 10.76
CA ASN A 432 -11.56 13.99 10.78
C ASN A 432 -10.60 12.86 11.19
N VAL A 433 -9.70 13.13 12.13
CA VAL A 433 -8.73 12.16 12.67
C VAL A 433 -8.92 11.98 14.16
N THR A 434 -8.61 10.79 14.68
CA THR A 434 -8.80 10.42 16.08
C THR A 434 -7.77 9.38 16.49
N ASN A 435 -7.32 9.42 17.73
CA ASN A 435 -6.42 8.41 18.26
C ASN A 435 -6.95 7.87 19.60
N PHE A 436 -6.41 6.74 20.06
CA PHE A 436 -6.72 6.15 21.36
C PHE A 436 -5.53 6.27 22.32
N LEU A 437 -5.80 6.66 23.56
CA LEU A 437 -4.79 6.80 24.62
C LEU A 437 -5.02 5.72 25.69
N PRO A 438 -4.40 4.53 25.58
CA PRO A 438 -4.66 3.41 26.50
C PRO A 438 -4.17 3.67 27.93
N ASN A 439 -3.11 4.48 28.09
CA ASN A 439 -2.49 4.78 29.39
C ASN A 439 -3.13 5.97 30.13
N TYR A 440 -4.34 6.37 29.75
CA TYR A 440 -5.11 7.39 30.45
C TYR A 440 -6.04 6.74 31.46
N THR A 441 -6.13 7.32 32.66
CA THR A 441 -7.06 6.87 33.69
C THR A 441 -7.81 8.07 34.23
N SER A 442 -9.14 7.97 34.27
CA SER A 442 -10.02 8.96 34.87
C SER A 442 -11.06 8.32 35.77
N VAL A 443 -11.75 9.14 36.56
CA VAL A 443 -12.92 8.70 37.34
C VAL A 443 -14.15 9.38 36.77
N VAL A 444 -15.10 8.58 36.28
CA VAL A 444 -16.39 9.04 35.74
C VAL A 444 -17.49 8.38 36.56
N ASN A 445 -18.38 9.17 37.16
CA ASN A 445 -19.44 8.69 38.07
C ASN A 445 -18.94 7.76 39.19
N GLY A 446 -17.73 7.98 39.71
CA GLY A 446 -17.13 7.17 40.77
C GLY A 446 -16.54 5.83 40.30
N GLN A 447 -16.57 5.52 39.01
CA GLN A 447 -15.89 4.37 38.42
C GLN A 447 -14.57 4.78 37.76
N THR A 448 -13.52 4.00 38.00
CA THR A 448 -12.25 4.14 37.27
C THR A 448 -12.44 3.68 35.83
N VAL A 449 -12.14 4.56 34.89
CA VAL A 449 -12.20 4.30 33.44
C VAL A 449 -10.78 4.38 32.91
N ASN A 450 -10.36 3.32 32.21
CA ASN A 450 -9.07 3.26 31.52
C ASN A 450 -9.28 3.54 30.04
N GLY A 451 -8.32 4.22 29.43
CA GLY A 451 -8.38 4.64 28.04
C GLY A 451 -9.08 5.98 27.86
N ALA A 452 -8.72 6.68 26.79
CA ALA A 452 -9.43 7.86 26.32
C ALA A 452 -9.38 7.91 24.79
N VAL A 453 -10.44 8.42 24.19
CA VAL A 453 -10.43 8.82 22.78
C VAL A 453 -9.86 10.24 22.71
N VAL A 454 -8.93 10.50 21.80
CA VAL A 454 -8.30 11.81 21.65
C VAL A 454 -8.51 12.35 20.25
N ILE A 455 -9.03 13.57 20.17
CA ILE A 455 -9.29 14.30 18.93
C ILE A 455 -8.39 15.56 18.84
N PRO A 456 -8.10 16.08 17.64
CA PRO A 456 -7.14 17.19 17.46
C PRO A 456 -7.46 18.45 18.26
N ASN A 457 -8.71 18.89 18.24
CA ASN A 457 -9.13 20.20 18.77
C ASN A 457 -10.66 20.27 18.95
N GLN A 458 -11.16 21.43 19.39
CA GLN A 458 -12.59 21.67 19.61
C GLN A 458 -13.44 21.60 18.32
N GLN A 459 -12.86 21.92 17.15
CA GLN A 459 -13.55 21.80 15.87
C GLN A 459 -13.81 20.33 15.53
N SER A 460 -12.86 19.43 15.76
CA SER A 460 -13.10 17.97 15.68
C SER A 460 -14.23 17.54 16.62
N PHE A 461 -14.31 18.11 17.83
CA PHE A 461 -15.37 17.75 18.78
C PHE A 461 -16.77 18.06 18.23
N SER A 462 -16.91 19.13 17.44
CA SER A 462 -18.19 19.49 16.82
C SER A 462 -18.66 18.51 15.74
N LEU A 463 -17.77 17.65 15.23
CA LEU A 463 -18.06 16.60 14.25
C LEU A 463 -18.33 15.23 14.89
N LEU A 464 -18.26 15.14 16.23
CA LEU A 464 -18.44 13.92 16.98
C LEU A 464 -19.81 13.29 16.70
N ASN A 465 -19.81 12.01 16.33
CA ASN A 465 -21.02 11.24 16.16
C ASN A 465 -21.65 10.96 17.55
N PRO A 466 -22.90 11.39 17.80
CA PRO A 466 -23.55 11.18 19.09
C PRO A 466 -23.73 9.70 19.45
N ALA A 467 -23.98 8.84 18.46
CA ALA A 467 -24.12 7.40 18.68
C ALA A 467 -22.78 6.79 19.12
N PHE A 468 -21.67 7.17 18.48
CA PHE A 468 -20.33 6.76 18.89
C PHE A 468 -20.03 7.19 20.33
N ALA A 469 -20.29 8.46 20.68
CA ALA A 469 -20.07 8.97 22.03
C ALA A 469 -20.89 8.23 23.10
N GLN A 470 -22.11 7.83 22.76
CA GLN A 470 -22.97 7.02 23.62
C GLN A 470 -22.46 5.59 23.76
N SER A 471 -22.04 4.96 22.66
CA SER A 471 -21.55 3.58 22.64
C SER A 471 -20.29 3.37 23.49
N ILE A 472 -19.44 4.39 23.63
CA ILE A 472 -18.18 4.26 24.38
C ILE A 472 -18.25 4.78 25.81
N TYR A 473 -19.37 5.41 26.22
CA TYR A 473 -19.52 5.96 27.57
C TYR A 473 -19.34 4.87 28.64
N PRO A 474 -18.61 5.12 29.75
CA PRO A 474 -18.00 6.39 30.19
C PRO A 474 -16.58 6.71 29.69
N THR A 475 -16.08 6.09 28.62
CA THR A 475 -14.76 6.43 28.03
C THR A 475 -14.71 7.92 27.67
N PRO A 476 -13.78 8.70 28.23
CA PRO A 476 -13.70 10.13 27.95
C PRO A 476 -13.21 10.39 26.52
N ILE A 477 -13.73 11.47 25.93
CA ILE A 477 -13.24 12.05 24.67
C ILE A 477 -12.54 13.36 25.02
N LEU A 478 -11.24 13.42 24.73
CA LEU A 478 -10.37 14.54 25.07
C LEU A 478 -9.90 15.25 23.81
N THR A 479 -9.71 16.55 23.88
CA THR A 479 -8.87 17.26 22.91
C THR A 479 -7.39 16.89 23.13
N ALA A 480 -6.58 17.03 22.07
CA ALA A 480 -5.14 16.79 22.15
C ALA A 480 -4.45 17.63 23.25
N ALA A 481 -4.93 18.86 23.45
CA ALA A 481 -4.46 19.75 24.51
C ALA A 481 -4.74 19.19 25.91
N GLU A 482 -5.95 18.66 26.16
CA GLU A 482 -6.32 18.03 27.44
C GLU A 482 -5.53 16.73 27.68
N ALA A 483 -5.23 15.97 26.62
CA ALA A 483 -4.42 14.77 26.68
C ALA A 483 -2.89 15.04 26.78
N GLY A 484 -2.47 16.31 26.67
CA GLY A 484 -1.06 16.71 26.71
C GLY A 484 -0.25 16.20 25.52
N ILE A 485 -0.85 16.12 24.33
CA ILE A 485 -0.20 15.72 23.07
C ILE A 485 -0.44 16.76 21.96
N PRO A 486 0.37 16.77 20.89
CA PRO A 486 0.17 17.71 19.78
C PRO A 486 -1.15 17.46 19.03
N ALA A 487 -1.69 18.50 18.37
CA ALA A 487 -2.90 18.38 17.55
C ALA A 487 -2.75 17.43 16.33
N SER A 488 -1.52 17.07 15.95
CA SER A 488 -1.23 15.99 15.01
C SER A 488 -1.38 14.59 15.61
N LEU A 489 -1.81 14.49 16.88
CA LEU A 489 -2.03 13.26 17.65
C LEU A 489 -0.81 12.36 17.85
N ARG A 490 0.37 12.76 17.37
CA ARG A 490 1.67 12.12 17.58
C ARG A 490 2.72 13.16 17.96
N VAL A 491 3.59 12.81 18.90
CA VAL A 491 4.83 13.52 19.20
C VAL A 491 5.88 13.13 18.15
N SER A 492 6.20 14.06 17.25
CA SER A 492 7.23 13.84 16.22
C SER A 492 8.63 13.75 16.82
N GLN A 493 9.44 12.80 16.34
CA GLN A 493 10.85 12.73 16.73
C GLN A 493 11.63 13.88 16.08
N LYS A 494 12.65 14.37 16.80
CA LYS A 494 13.54 15.47 16.36
C LYS A 494 15.00 15.07 16.43
N THR A 495 15.25 13.77 16.49
CA THR A 495 16.56 13.19 16.83
C THR A 495 17.07 12.26 15.73
N ASP A 496 16.51 12.38 14.53
CA ASP A 496 16.80 11.49 13.41
C ASP A 496 18.08 11.95 12.70
N PHE A 497 19.19 11.71 13.39
CA PHE A 497 20.54 11.89 12.87
C PHE A 497 20.99 10.61 12.20
N VAL A 498 21.24 10.71 10.91
CA VAL A 498 21.41 9.57 10.03
C VAL A 498 22.84 9.57 9.48
N PRO A 499 23.80 8.91 10.15
CA PRO A 499 25.20 8.89 9.72
C PRO A 499 25.42 7.99 8.50
N ARG A 500 26.46 8.31 7.73
CA ARG A 500 26.99 7.50 6.62
C ARG A 500 28.50 7.40 6.78
N PHE A 501 29.02 6.20 6.66
CA PHE A 501 30.46 5.94 6.61
C PHE A 501 30.76 4.95 5.50
N GLY A 502 31.80 5.21 4.72
CA GLY A 502 32.24 4.33 3.67
C GLY A 502 33.74 4.47 3.43
N PHE A 503 34.32 3.44 2.84
CA PHE A 503 35.71 3.46 2.41
C PHE A 503 35.90 2.70 1.10
N ALA A 504 36.92 3.12 0.36
CA ALA A 504 37.46 2.37 -0.77
C ALA A 504 38.98 2.30 -0.62
N TRP A 505 39.50 1.09 -0.58
CA TRP A 505 40.90 0.80 -0.27
C TRP A 505 41.54 -0.13 -1.30
N LYS A 506 42.73 0.24 -1.76
CA LYS A 506 43.62 -0.58 -2.59
C LYS A 506 44.74 -1.13 -1.71
N PRO A 507 44.63 -2.39 -1.24
CA PRO A 507 45.59 -2.94 -0.27
C PRO A 507 46.99 -3.14 -0.83
N PHE A 508 47.10 -3.36 -2.14
CA PHE A 508 48.37 -3.64 -2.81
C PHE A 508 48.83 -2.47 -3.68
N SER A 509 50.07 -2.56 -4.18
CA SER A 509 50.59 -1.61 -5.16
C SER A 509 49.92 -1.75 -6.54
N SER A 510 49.34 -2.91 -6.85
CA SER A 510 48.58 -3.14 -8.07
C SER A 510 47.12 -2.71 -7.93
N ASP A 511 46.53 -2.14 -8.99
CA ASP A 511 45.11 -1.77 -9.04
C ASP A 511 44.14 -2.95 -9.23
N ARG A 512 44.62 -4.20 -9.11
CA ARG A 512 43.83 -5.40 -9.35
C ARG A 512 42.88 -5.76 -8.22
N THR A 513 43.15 -5.28 -7.01
CA THR A 513 42.35 -5.60 -5.81
C THR A 513 41.81 -4.31 -5.23
N VAL A 514 40.51 -4.23 -5.04
CA VAL A 514 39.83 -3.12 -4.37
C VAL A 514 38.91 -3.69 -3.31
N ILE A 515 38.98 -3.14 -2.10
CA ILE A 515 38.05 -3.43 -1.02
C ILE A 515 37.22 -2.19 -0.79
N ARG A 516 35.90 -2.36 -0.76
CA ARG A 516 34.93 -1.32 -0.44
C ARG A 516 34.08 -1.78 0.72
N GLY A 517 33.69 -0.88 1.58
CA GLY A 517 32.72 -1.19 2.60
C GLY A 517 32.13 0.08 3.16
N GLY A 518 31.05 -0.07 3.91
CA GLY A 518 30.43 1.05 4.58
C GLY A 518 29.33 0.61 5.53
N TYR A 519 28.81 1.62 6.19
CA TYR A 519 27.76 1.56 7.18
C TYR A 519 26.89 2.80 7.05
N GLY A 520 25.58 2.64 7.12
CA GLY A 520 24.63 3.75 7.10
C GLY A 520 23.39 3.43 7.93
N VAL A 521 22.79 4.45 8.50
CA VAL A 521 21.43 4.36 9.06
C VAL A 521 20.47 4.95 8.03
N PHE A 522 19.20 4.55 7.98
CA PHE A 522 18.20 5.13 7.08
C PHE A 522 16.89 5.19 7.82
N VAL A 523 16.23 6.35 7.82
CA VAL A 523 14.94 6.52 8.50
C VAL A 523 13.86 6.46 7.45
N GLU A 524 12.85 5.61 7.67
CA GLU A 524 11.71 5.53 6.78
C GLU A 524 10.68 6.59 7.16
N ALA A 525 10.29 7.41 6.18
CA ALA A 525 9.29 8.44 6.39
C ALA A 525 7.89 7.81 6.46
N LEU A 526 7.10 8.20 7.45
CA LEU A 526 5.69 7.85 7.54
C LEU A 526 4.92 8.56 6.42
N MET A 527 4.24 7.80 5.56
CA MET A 527 3.69 8.31 4.28
C MET A 527 2.17 8.48 4.28
N GLY A 528 1.48 8.13 5.37
CA GLY A 528 0.05 8.45 5.51
C GLY A 528 -0.81 7.33 6.09
N SER A 529 -0.32 6.09 6.13
CA SER A 529 -1.13 4.97 6.65
C SER A 529 -1.59 5.22 8.09
N MET A 530 -0.74 5.80 8.94
CA MET A 530 -1.12 6.17 10.31
C MET A 530 -2.26 7.21 10.39
N VAL A 531 -2.48 8.02 9.35
CA VAL A 531 -3.63 8.93 9.27
C VAL A 531 -4.86 8.24 8.73
N ASP A 532 -4.73 7.36 7.73
CA ASP A 532 -5.82 6.53 7.25
C ASP A 532 -6.37 5.63 8.38
N ASP A 533 -5.48 5.12 9.22
CA ASP A 533 -5.76 4.32 10.41
C ASP A 533 -6.64 5.09 11.43
N ALA A 534 -6.37 6.38 11.60
CA ALA A 534 -7.02 7.29 12.53
C ALA A 534 -8.26 8.00 11.95
N TRP A 535 -8.57 7.76 10.66
CA TRP A 535 -9.57 8.50 9.92
C TRP A 535 -11.00 8.10 10.30
N GLY A 536 -11.85 9.10 10.53
CA GLY A 536 -13.29 8.91 10.53
C GLY A 536 -13.85 8.25 11.79
N VAL A 537 -13.02 7.87 12.76
CA VAL A 537 -13.44 7.10 13.94
C VAL A 537 -14.43 7.90 14.80
N HIS A 538 -14.09 9.12 15.24
CA HIS A 538 -15.01 9.91 16.08
C HIS A 538 -16.24 10.46 15.33
N THR A 539 -16.15 10.63 14.02
CA THR A 539 -17.25 11.18 13.19
C THR A 539 -18.17 10.08 12.66
N SER A 540 -17.85 8.83 12.97
CA SER A 540 -18.63 7.65 12.59
C SER A 540 -19.01 6.83 13.82
N ASP A 541 -20.14 6.15 13.74
CA ASP A 541 -20.52 5.09 14.66
C ASP A 541 -20.54 3.80 13.85
N VAL A 542 -19.51 2.97 14.01
CA VAL A 542 -19.38 1.67 13.34
C VAL A 542 -19.70 0.60 14.36
N ALA A 543 -21.00 0.39 14.57
CA ALA A 543 -21.50 -0.53 15.57
C ALA A 543 -21.42 -1.97 15.06
N ASN A 544 -20.72 -2.82 15.80
CA ASN A 544 -20.67 -4.27 15.64
C ASN A 544 -21.55 -4.93 16.69
N PHE A 545 -22.33 -5.93 16.28
CA PHE A 545 -23.18 -6.71 17.16
C PHE A 545 -22.90 -8.19 16.93
N THR A 546 -22.78 -8.94 18.02
CA THR A 546 -22.83 -10.41 17.98
C THR A 546 -24.24 -10.82 18.39
N ASN A 547 -24.88 -11.70 17.60
CA ASN A 547 -26.22 -12.17 17.91
C ASN A 547 -26.14 -13.09 19.12
N SER A 548 -27.27 -13.32 19.78
CA SER A 548 -27.33 -14.25 20.90
C SER A 548 -28.64 -15.00 20.91
N VAL A 549 -28.63 -16.17 21.53
CA VAL A 549 -29.79 -17.05 21.62
C VAL A 549 -30.33 -17.00 23.03
N VAL A 550 -31.53 -16.41 23.18
CA VAL A 550 -32.21 -16.31 24.47
C VAL A 550 -33.55 -17.02 24.37
N ASN A 551 -33.78 -18.00 25.24
CA ASN A 551 -35.01 -18.81 25.25
C ASN A 551 -35.33 -19.46 23.89
N GLY A 552 -34.30 -19.95 23.19
CA GLY A 552 -34.44 -20.61 21.89
C GLY A 552 -34.82 -19.67 20.75
N ARG A 553 -34.55 -18.36 20.87
CA ARG A 553 -34.76 -17.37 19.80
C ARG A 553 -33.55 -16.46 19.65
N PRO A 554 -33.21 -16.03 18.42
CA PRO A 554 -32.18 -15.03 18.22
C PRO A 554 -32.65 -13.66 18.76
N THR A 555 -31.72 -12.85 19.23
CA THR A 555 -32.03 -11.49 19.72
C THR A 555 -32.41 -10.51 18.62
N TYR A 556 -31.96 -10.75 17.39
CA TYR A 556 -32.36 -10.02 16.18
C TYR A 556 -32.30 -10.94 14.96
N SER A 557 -33.06 -10.62 13.92
CA SER A 557 -33.18 -11.41 12.68
C SER A 557 -33.73 -10.54 11.55
N PHE A 558 -33.55 -10.94 10.30
CA PHE A 558 -34.18 -10.25 9.17
C PHE A 558 -35.71 -10.17 9.32
N PRO A 559 -36.33 -9.05 8.88
CA PRO A 559 -35.75 -7.87 8.21
C PRO A 559 -35.20 -6.79 9.18
N TYR A 560 -35.06 -7.09 10.48
CA TYR A 560 -34.50 -6.21 11.50
C TYR A 560 -33.20 -6.79 12.09
N PRO A 561 -32.09 -6.80 11.31
CA PRO A 561 -30.83 -7.45 11.69
C PRO A 561 -30.03 -6.74 12.78
N TYR A 562 -30.61 -5.79 13.50
CA TYR A 562 -29.89 -5.06 14.54
C TYR A 562 -30.76 -4.92 15.78
N PRO A 563 -30.15 -4.77 16.97
CA PRO A 563 -30.86 -4.27 18.13
C PRO A 563 -31.53 -2.92 17.85
N SER A 564 -32.65 -2.64 18.52
CA SER A 564 -33.37 -1.37 18.33
C SER A 564 -32.57 -0.13 18.74
N ASN A 565 -31.59 -0.29 19.63
CA ASN A 565 -30.61 0.73 19.96
C ASN A 565 -29.24 0.30 19.44
N LEU A 566 -28.72 1.04 18.47
CA LEU A 566 -27.43 0.79 17.83
C LEU A 566 -26.25 1.28 18.69
N ALA A 567 -26.48 2.30 19.53
CA ALA A 567 -25.46 2.87 20.38
C ALA A 567 -25.36 2.10 21.72
N GLN A 568 -24.56 1.04 21.75
CA GLN A 568 -24.45 0.12 22.88
C GLN A 568 -22.99 0.00 23.34
N PRO A 569 -22.73 -0.07 24.67
CA PRO A 569 -21.44 -0.49 25.19
C PRO A 569 -20.95 -1.79 24.57
N GLY A 570 -19.68 -1.83 24.14
CA GLY A 570 -19.09 -2.99 23.49
C GLY A 570 -19.36 -3.09 21.99
N SER A 571 -20.16 -2.20 21.37
CA SER A 571 -20.40 -2.24 19.93
C SER A 571 -19.30 -1.59 19.10
N GLN A 572 -18.43 -0.76 19.70
CA GLN A 572 -17.39 -0.05 18.96
C GLN A 572 -16.08 -0.82 18.91
N ALA A 573 -15.47 -0.79 17.73
CA ALA A 573 -14.07 -1.15 17.53
C ALA A 573 -13.28 0.09 17.14
N PHE A 574 -12.04 0.17 17.62
CA PHE A 574 -11.06 1.13 17.16
C PHE A 574 -10.21 0.49 16.06
N TYR A 575 -10.75 0.56 14.82
CA TYR A 575 -10.03 0.65 13.53
C TYR A 575 -8.54 0.32 13.60
N GLN A 576 -7.75 1.38 13.77
CA GLN A 576 -6.34 1.40 14.07
C GLN A 576 -6.06 2.69 14.85
N ALA A 577 -5.28 2.61 15.91
CA ALA A 577 -4.73 3.71 16.69
C ALA A 577 -3.22 3.51 16.78
N PHE A 578 -2.49 4.48 17.32
CA PHE A 578 -1.03 4.37 17.46
C PHE A 578 -0.55 5.03 18.75
N ASP A 579 0.63 4.65 19.25
CA ASP A 579 1.22 5.28 20.43
C ASP A 579 1.52 6.77 20.20
N PRO A 580 0.72 7.70 20.76
CA PRO A 580 0.89 9.12 20.47
C PRO A 580 2.18 9.71 21.03
N LYS A 581 2.79 9.06 22.04
CA LYS A 581 3.92 9.60 22.80
C LYS A 581 5.22 8.87 22.51
N ASN A 582 5.18 7.55 22.32
CA ASN A 582 6.37 6.72 22.21
C ASN A 582 6.55 6.08 20.83
N TYR A 583 5.66 6.35 19.86
CA TYR A 583 5.85 5.81 18.51
C TYR A 583 7.08 6.43 17.83
N ARG A 584 8.12 5.62 17.66
CA ARG A 584 9.38 6.00 17.03
C ARG A 584 9.34 5.80 15.53
N ASP A 585 10.04 6.64 14.79
CA ASP A 585 10.22 6.51 13.36
C ASP A 585 11.06 5.24 13.09
N PRO A 586 10.59 4.37 12.18
CA PRO A 586 11.30 3.16 11.81
C PRO A 586 12.63 3.50 11.14
N TYR A 587 13.68 2.73 11.44
CA TYR A 587 14.97 2.91 10.79
C TYR A 587 15.64 1.58 10.46
N VAL A 588 16.54 1.62 9.47
CA VAL A 588 17.33 0.49 9.00
C VAL A 588 18.80 0.83 9.09
N GLU A 589 19.57 -0.02 9.74
CA GLU A 589 21.02 0.01 9.72
C GLU A 589 21.50 -0.90 8.59
N GLU A 590 22.28 -0.39 7.66
CA GLU A 590 22.88 -1.14 6.57
C GLU A 590 24.38 -1.20 6.72
N TRP A 591 24.97 -2.34 6.37
CA TRP A 591 26.41 -2.49 6.22
C TRP A 591 26.74 -3.33 5.01
N ASN A 592 27.89 -3.05 4.41
CA ASN A 592 28.41 -3.88 3.35
C ASN A 592 29.92 -4.02 3.35
N LEU A 593 30.36 -5.09 2.71
CA LEU A 593 31.76 -5.34 2.43
C LEU A 593 31.86 -6.02 1.07
N THR A 594 32.60 -5.40 0.16
CA THR A 594 32.83 -5.88 -1.20
C THR A 594 34.32 -5.98 -1.50
N LEU A 595 34.73 -7.15 -1.98
CA LEU A 595 36.04 -7.41 -2.58
C LEU A 595 35.88 -7.50 -4.10
N GLU A 596 36.60 -6.63 -4.82
CA GLU A 596 36.72 -6.68 -6.27
C GLU A 596 38.14 -7.12 -6.65
N GLN A 597 38.23 -8.13 -7.51
CA GLN A 597 39.49 -8.70 -7.96
C GLN A 597 39.50 -8.86 -9.49
N ASP A 598 40.49 -8.26 -10.15
CA ASP A 598 40.86 -8.59 -11.52
C ASP A 598 41.69 -9.89 -11.52
N LEU A 599 41.14 -10.94 -12.13
CA LEU A 599 41.77 -12.25 -12.29
C LEU A 599 42.61 -12.34 -13.57
N GLY A 600 42.69 -11.24 -14.34
CA GLY A 600 43.34 -11.18 -15.64
C GLY A 600 42.47 -11.76 -16.75
N LYS A 601 42.97 -11.67 -18.01
CA LYS A 601 42.26 -12.16 -19.22
C LYS A 601 40.86 -11.56 -19.40
N GLY A 602 40.67 -10.34 -18.88
CA GLY A 602 39.39 -9.62 -18.91
C GLY A 602 38.33 -10.18 -17.95
N ILE A 603 38.72 -10.99 -16.95
CA ILE A 603 37.82 -11.59 -15.96
C ILE A 603 37.91 -10.82 -14.64
N GLY A 604 36.79 -10.31 -14.17
CA GLY A 604 36.64 -9.73 -12.84
C GLY A 604 35.78 -10.62 -11.94
N LEU A 605 36.20 -10.76 -10.69
CA LEU A 605 35.43 -11.37 -9.60
C LEU A 605 35.01 -10.27 -8.62
N ARG A 606 33.75 -10.30 -8.20
CA ARG A 606 33.21 -9.50 -7.11
C ARG A 606 32.58 -10.42 -6.08
N LEU A 607 33.01 -10.27 -4.83
CA LEU A 607 32.40 -10.90 -3.68
C LEU A 607 31.80 -9.79 -2.82
N SER A 608 30.50 -9.81 -2.59
CA SER A 608 29.80 -8.82 -1.76
C SER A 608 29.06 -9.52 -0.63
N TYR A 609 29.14 -8.93 0.55
CA TYR A 609 28.28 -9.22 1.68
C TYR A 609 27.52 -7.94 2.01
N ASP A 610 26.20 -8.03 2.03
CA ASP A 610 25.28 -6.93 2.27
C ASP A 610 24.33 -7.37 3.38
N GLY A 611 24.28 -6.61 4.47
CA GLY A 611 23.43 -6.90 5.61
C GLY A 611 22.64 -5.66 6.03
N ASN A 612 21.43 -5.89 6.53
CA ASN A 612 20.65 -4.83 7.16
C ASN A 612 19.89 -5.30 8.39
N HIS A 613 19.66 -4.37 9.30
CA HIS A 613 18.88 -4.56 10.51
C HIS A 613 17.86 -3.43 10.65
N GLY A 614 16.57 -3.77 10.50
CA GLY A 614 15.47 -2.85 10.75
C GLY A 614 15.07 -2.86 12.22
N GLN A 615 14.85 -1.68 12.78
CA GLN A 615 14.38 -1.48 14.14
C GLN A 615 13.19 -0.51 14.17
N HIS A 616 12.40 -0.60 15.24
CA HIS A 616 11.22 0.25 15.43
C HIS A 616 10.20 0.15 14.29
N LEU A 617 10.17 -0.99 13.60
CA LEU A 617 9.19 -1.24 12.55
C LEU A 617 7.78 -1.27 13.14
N GLY A 618 6.80 -0.81 12.37
CA GLY A 618 5.40 -0.87 12.75
C GLY A 618 4.95 -2.31 12.98
N VAL A 619 4.17 -2.52 14.03
CA VAL A 619 3.37 -3.72 14.28
C VAL A 619 2.01 -3.31 14.81
N VAL A 620 0.97 -4.05 14.46
CA VAL A 620 -0.37 -3.85 15.00
C VAL A 620 -0.62 -4.84 16.13
N THR A 621 -1.03 -4.33 17.29
CA THR A 621 -1.41 -5.13 18.47
C THR A 621 -2.88 -4.92 18.79
N ASN A 622 -3.55 -5.82 19.51
CA ASN A 622 -4.86 -5.51 20.08
C ASN A 622 -4.66 -4.97 21.49
N ALA A 623 -4.84 -3.66 21.73
CA ALA A 623 -4.67 -3.09 23.07
C ALA A 623 -5.68 -3.67 24.08
N ASN A 624 -6.79 -4.24 23.61
CA ASN A 624 -7.80 -4.89 24.44
C ASN A 624 -7.57 -6.41 24.64
N GLU A 625 -6.48 -6.98 24.11
CA GLU A 625 -6.18 -8.40 24.26
C GLU A 625 -5.86 -8.77 25.72
N VAL A 626 -6.47 -9.87 26.16
CA VAL A 626 -6.28 -10.42 27.51
C VAL A 626 -5.09 -11.35 27.52
N GLN A 627 -4.27 -11.28 28.57
CA GLN A 627 -3.13 -12.18 28.71
C GLN A 627 -3.57 -13.65 28.69
N PRO A 628 -2.86 -14.54 27.96
CA PRO A 628 -3.16 -15.97 27.95
C PRO A 628 -3.31 -16.53 29.37
N ASN A 629 -4.43 -17.19 29.62
CA ASN A 629 -4.80 -17.69 30.94
C ASN A 629 -5.65 -18.96 30.85
N THR A 630 -5.88 -19.60 32.00
CA THR A 630 -6.64 -20.86 32.10
C THR A 630 -8.10 -20.66 32.52
N LEU A 631 -8.63 -19.43 32.56
CA LEU A 631 -9.97 -19.11 33.06
C LEU A 631 -11.08 -19.42 32.04
N GLY A 632 -10.73 -19.78 30.81
CA GLY A 632 -11.68 -20.00 29.71
C GLY A 632 -12.12 -18.69 29.04
N PHE A 633 -12.54 -18.77 27.77
CA PHE A 633 -12.79 -17.60 26.92
C PHE A 633 -13.79 -16.60 27.53
N SER A 634 -14.98 -17.06 27.93
CA SER A 634 -16.05 -16.18 28.45
C SER A 634 -15.70 -15.47 29.77
N THR A 635 -14.87 -16.08 30.61
CA THR A 635 -14.42 -15.45 31.85
C THR A 635 -13.25 -14.50 31.57
N ALA A 636 -12.34 -14.89 30.67
CA ALA A 636 -11.21 -14.08 30.26
C ALA A 636 -11.63 -12.76 29.61
N THR A 637 -12.67 -12.74 28.76
CA THR A 637 -13.16 -11.51 28.11
C THR A 637 -13.60 -10.43 29.10
N ASN A 638 -14.09 -10.81 30.29
CA ASN A 638 -14.44 -9.85 31.35
C ASN A 638 -13.22 -9.20 32.03
N LEU A 639 -12.01 -9.70 31.75
CA LEU A 639 -10.74 -9.17 32.25
C LEU A 639 -10.04 -8.27 31.22
N ALA A 640 -10.72 -7.95 30.11
CA ALA A 640 -10.19 -7.06 29.09
C ALA A 640 -9.86 -5.66 29.66
N PRO A 641 -8.72 -5.05 29.30
CA PRO A 641 -8.33 -3.73 29.82
C PRO A 641 -9.34 -2.62 29.51
N PHE A 642 -10.06 -2.75 28.38
CA PHE A 642 -11.02 -1.79 27.85
C PHE A 642 -12.34 -2.52 27.52
N PRO A 643 -13.13 -2.94 28.53
CA PRO A 643 -14.28 -3.84 28.35
C PRO A 643 -15.47 -3.23 27.59
N LEU A 644 -15.44 -1.92 27.31
CA LEU A 644 -16.44 -1.21 26.50
C LEU A 644 -16.15 -1.24 25.00
N TRP A 645 -14.99 -1.78 24.63
CA TRP A 645 -14.53 -1.88 23.24
C TRP A 645 -14.51 -3.34 22.82
N ASP A 646 -14.95 -3.61 21.60
CA ASP A 646 -14.84 -4.93 20.98
C ASP A 646 -13.36 -5.25 20.69
N TYR A 647 -12.72 -4.32 19.98
CA TYR A 647 -11.35 -4.46 19.48
C TYR A 647 -10.66 -3.09 19.42
N ILE A 648 -9.38 -3.01 19.75
CA ILE A 648 -8.57 -1.80 19.58
C ILE A 648 -7.28 -2.19 18.89
N ALA A 649 -7.19 -2.08 17.57
CA ALA A 649 -5.91 -2.19 16.89
C ALA A 649 -5.04 -1.01 17.28
N TYR A 650 -3.83 -1.30 17.71
CA TYR A 650 -2.92 -0.34 18.26
C TYR A 650 -1.52 -0.58 17.73
N GLN A 651 -1.09 0.33 16.88
CA GLN A 651 0.20 0.33 16.22
C GLN A 651 1.30 0.75 17.20
N LYS A 652 2.36 -0.06 17.24
CA LYS A 652 3.56 0.18 18.04
C LYS A 652 4.80 0.02 17.17
N SER A 653 5.89 0.65 17.58
CA SER A 653 7.20 0.59 16.91
C SER A 653 8.10 -0.47 17.58
N LEU A 654 7.65 -1.73 17.53
CA LEU A 654 8.32 -2.86 18.20
C LEU A 654 9.02 -3.83 17.24
N GLY A 655 8.64 -3.82 15.96
CA GLY A 655 9.10 -4.81 15.00
C GLY A 655 10.59 -4.66 14.65
N ILE A 656 11.19 -5.79 14.30
CA ILE A 656 12.57 -5.90 13.84
C ILE A 656 12.66 -6.70 12.55
N SER A 657 13.67 -6.40 11.74
CA SER A 657 14.03 -7.19 10.56
C SER A 657 15.53 -7.43 10.50
N ASN A 658 15.94 -8.55 9.91
CA ASN A 658 17.34 -8.93 9.72
C ASN A 658 17.50 -9.56 8.35
N TYR A 659 18.23 -8.89 7.48
CA TYR A 659 18.56 -9.35 6.16
C TYR A 659 20.06 -9.57 6.04
N GLU A 660 20.45 -10.71 5.51
CA GLU A 660 21.84 -11.07 5.28
C GLU A 660 21.98 -11.68 3.89
N SER A 661 22.87 -11.14 3.07
CA SER A 661 23.08 -11.60 1.70
C SER A 661 24.55 -11.71 1.34
N ALA A 662 24.91 -12.80 0.68
CA ALA A 662 26.21 -13.00 0.06
C ALA A 662 26.03 -13.14 -1.45
N THR A 663 26.71 -12.29 -2.21
CA THR A 663 26.69 -12.27 -3.66
C THR A 663 28.08 -12.58 -4.22
N VAL A 664 28.14 -13.59 -5.08
CA VAL A 664 29.32 -13.90 -5.90
C VAL A 664 28.99 -13.53 -7.34
N ALA A 665 29.74 -12.60 -7.93
CA ALA A 665 29.58 -12.20 -9.31
C ALA A 665 30.89 -12.33 -10.09
N VAL A 666 30.82 -12.91 -11.27
CA VAL A 666 31.94 -13.02 -12.21
C VAL A 666 31.54 -12.37 -13.52
N GLN A 667 32.39 -11.50 -14.03
CA GLN A 667 32.20 -10.88 -15.33
C GLN A 667 33.43 -11.11 -16.20
N LYS A 668 33.22 -11.44 -17.47
CA LYS A 668 34.24 -11.48 -18.49
C LYS A 668 33.91 -10.48 -19.58
N ARG A 669 34.79 -9.51 -19.80
CA ARG A 669 34.71 -8.59 -20.95
C ARG A 669 34.93 -9.36 -22.25
N PHE A 670 34.24 -8.94 -23.32
CA PHE A 670 34.33 -9.56 -24.63
C PHE A 670 35.79 -9.69 -25.08
N SER A 671 36.25 -10.93 -25.20
CA SER A 671 37.60 -11.25 -25.63
C SER A 671 37.66 -12.70 -26.10
N LYS A 672 38.34 -12.94 -27.22
CA LYS A 672 38.42 -14.25 -27.87
C LYS A 672 37.02 -14.88 -28.10
N GLY A 673 36.09 -14.06 -28.59
CA GLY A 673 34.73 -14.48 -28.94
C GLY A 673 33.79 -14.76 -27.78
N LEU A 674 34.17 -14.46 -26.52
CA LEU A 674 33.31 -14.72 -25.36
C LEU A 674 33.21 -13.50 -24.44
N GLN A 675 31.97 -13.18 -24.09
CA GLN A 675 31.59 -12.31 -22.97
C GLN A 675 30.60 -13.07 -22.10
N PHE A 676 30.72 -12.92 -20.78
CA PHE A 676 29.67 -13.41 -19.89
C PHE A 676 29.61 -12.60 -18.61
N GLN A 677 28.45 -12.65 -17.98
CA GLN A 677 28.24 -12.23 -16.61
C GLN A 677 27.45 -13.32 -15.91
N ALA A 678 27.91 -13.75 -14.74
CA ALA A 678 27.20 -14.69 -13.91
C ALA A 678 27.20 -14.18 -12.47
N SER A 679 26.08 -14.32 -11.77
CA SER A 679 25.96 -14.03 -10.36
C SER A 679 25.18 -15.13 -9.63
N TYR A 680 25.60 -15.38 -8.40
CA TYR A 680 24.90 -16.22 -7.45
C TYR A 680 24.70 -15.43 -6.16
N ILE A 681 23.46 -15.43 -5.66
CA ILE A 681 23.05 -14.74 -4.45
C ILE A 681 22.51 -15.77 -3.48
N PHE A 682 22.98 -15.71 -2.24
CA PHE A 682 22.48 -16.47 -1.11
C PHE A 682 22.00 -15.52 -0.02
N THR A 683 20.76 -15.69 0.44
CA THR A 683 20.10 -14.70 1.29
C THR A 683 19.34 -15.37 2.44
N LYS A 684 19.39 -14.74 3.61
CA LYS A 684 18.54 -15.01 4.77
C LYS A 684 17.80 -13.71 5.13
N ASN A 685 16.49 -13.80 5.31
CA ASN A 685 15.66 -12.66 5.67
C ASN A 685 14.66 -13.07 6.74
N LEU A 686 14.75 -12.44 7.91
CA LEU A 686 13.93 -12.70 9.08
C LEU A 686 13.25 -11.42 9.56
N ALA A 687 11.99 -11.50 9.97
CA ALA A 687 11.28 -10.39 10.59
C ALA A 687 10.14 -10.89 11.48
N ASP A 688 9.67 -10.05 12.41
CA ASP A 688 8.45 -10.27 13.21
C ASP A 688 7.34 -9.26 12.91
N ASN A 689 7.58 -8.31 12.00
CA ASN A 689 6.63 -7.24 11.71
C ASN A 689 5.56 -7.61 10.67
N ALA A 690 5.63 -8.82 10.10
CA ALA A 690 4.70 -9.27 9.06
C ALA A 690 3.37 -9.83 9.62
N GLY A 691 3.30 -10.10 10.93
CA GLY A 691 2.12 -10.62 11.61
C GLY A 691 1.90 -12.12 11.47
N TYR A 692 0.73 -12.59 11.92
CA TYR A 692 0.41 -14.02 12.07
C TYR A 692 0.12 -14.77 10.75
N ASP A 693 -0.31 -14.08 9.69
CA ASP A 693 -0.62 -14.68 8.39
C ASP A 693 -0.18 -13.76 7.22
N PRO A 694 1.14 -13.70 6.94
CA PRO A 694 1.68 -12.78 5.95
C PRO A 694 1.44 -13.28 4.53
N VAL A 695 0.44 -12.71 3.85
CA VAL A 695 0.12 -12.95 2.44
C VAL A 695 0.76 -11.94 1.47
N TYR A 696 1.40 -10.87 1.97
CA TYR A 696 2.19 -9.89 1.22
C TYR A 696 3.27 -9.23 2.12
N PHE A 697 4.16 -8.42 1.53
CA PHE A 697 5.06 -7.56 2.32
C PHE A 697 4.24 -6.50 3.06
N THR A 698 4.42 -6.39 4.37
CA THR A 698 3.69 -5.40 5.17
C THR A 698 4.08 -3.97 4.80
N GLY A 699 3.11 -3.05 4.89
CA GLY A 699 3.33 -1.62 4.78
C GLY A 699 3.79 -0.97 6.09
N GLU A 700 3.77 0.36 6.11
CA GLU A 700 4.18 1.24 7.22
C GLU A 700 3.56 0.86 8.59
N ALA A 701 2.30 0.44 8.62
CA ALA A 701 1.60 0.05 9.85
C ALA A 701 2.10 -1.26 10.49
N GLY A 702 2.73 -2.14 9.71
CA GLY A 702 3.02 -3.51 10.14
C GLY A 702 1.82 -4.45 10.05
N GLY A 703 2.09 -5.75 10.21
CA GLY A 703 1.06 -6.78 10.37
C GLY A 703 0.54 -6.87 11.80
N THR A 704 -0.62 -7.48 11.97
CA THR A 704 -1.15 -7.81 13.29
C THR A 704 -0.38 -8.98 13.87
N ILE A 705 0.25 -8.78 15.04
CA ILE A 705 1.03 -9.83 15.71
C ILE A 705 0.14 -10.79 16.49
N THR A 706 0.60 -12.03 16.64
CA THR A 706 -0.15 -13.13 17.28
C THR A 706 -0.39 -12.90 18.76
N ASN A 707 0.57 -12.28 19.46
CA ASN A 707 0.53 -12.10 20.91
C ASN A 707 1.21 -10.78 21.29
N GLN A 708 0.45 -9.80 21.78
CA GLN A 708 1.04 -8.51 22.15
C GLN A 708 2.02 -8.56 23.33
N PHE A 709 1.96 -9.61 24.15
CA PHE A 709 2.80 -9.79 25.34
C PHE A 709 4.11 -10.50 25.03
N ASP A 710 4.22 -11.14 23.86
CA ASP A 710 5.47 -11.69 23.33
C ASP A 710 5.60 -11.46 21.81
N PRO A 711 5.92 -10.22 21.39
CA PRO A 711 6.00 -9.87 19.97
C PRO A 711 7.02 -10.70 19.16
N ARG A 712 8.01 -11.31 19.84
CA ARG A 712 9.03 -12.14 19.18
C ARG A 712 8.49 -13.49 18.72
N TYR A 713 7.29 -13.87 19.12
CA TYR A 713 6.65 -15.11 18.70
C TYR A 713 6.52 -15.19 17.17
N ASP A 714 6.35 -14.05 16.50
CA ASP A 714 6.21 -13.98 15.03
C ASP A 714 7.56 -13.84 14.31
N TYR A 715 8.69 -13.87 15.02
CA TYR A 715 10.02 -13.73 14.41
C TYR A 715 10.38 -14.96 13.57
N GLY A 716 10.29 -14.80 12.25
CA GLY A 716 10.38 -15.91 11.32
C GLY A 716 10.90 -15.52 9.94
N ASN A 717 10.91 -16.48 9.03
CA ASN A 717 11.31 -16.22 7.64
C ASN A 717 10.28 -15.37 6.92
N VAL A 718 10.73 -14.35 6.20
CA VAL A 718 9.86 -13.55 5.34
C VAL A 718 9.45 -14.35 4.10
N SER A 719 8.14 -14.62 3.95
CA SER A 719 7.55 -15.55 2.96
C SER A 719 7.97 -15.32 1.50
N PHE A 720 8.20 -14.07 1.10
CA PHE A 720 8.45 -13.69 -0.31
C PHE A 720 9.94 -13.60 -0.68
N SER A 721 10.84 -13.89 0.26
CA SER A 721 12.28 -13.73 0.04
C SER A 721 12.88 -14.86 -0.79
N ARG A 722 13.57 -14.51 -1.88
CA ARG A 722 14.32 -15.47 -2.69
C ARG A 722 15.64 -15.82 -1.99
N ARG A 723 15.71 -17.00 -1.36
CA ARG A 723 16.90 -17.45 -0.59
C ARG A 723 18.12 -17.74 -1.46
N GLN A 724 17.90 -18.16 -2.70
CA GLN A 724 18.96 -18.47 -3.64
C GLN A 724 18.55 -18.00 -5.03
N ARG A 725 19.47 -17.35 -5.74
CA ARG A 725 19.26 -16.95 -7.12
C ARG A 725 20.56 -17.06 -7.89
N PHE A 726 20.52 -17.78 -9.01
CA PHE A 726 21.58 -17.79 -10.02
C PHE A 726 21.09 -17.07 -11.27
N LEU A 727 21.88 -16.15 -11.80
CA LEU A 727 21.62 -15.47 -13.08
C LEU A 727 22.90 -15.51 -13.91
N ALA A 728 22.80 -15.93 -15.17
CA ALA A 728 23.91 -15.88 -16.09
C ALA A 728 23.45 -15.43 -17.48
N THR A 729 24.22 -14.53 -18.07
CA THR A 729 24.08 -14.08 -19.45
C THR A 729 25.44 -14.23 -20.14
N PHE A 730 25.43 -14.71 -21.37
CA PHE A 730 26.64 -14.87 -22.15
C PHE A 730 26.38 -14.49 -23.60
N LEU A 731 27.42 -13.99 -24.24
CA LEU A 731 27.49 -13.72 -25.66
C LEU A 731 28.70 -14.49 -26.20
N TYR A 732 28.46 -15.34 -27.18
CA TYR A 732 29.50 -16.11 -27.83
C TYR A 732 29.48 -15.84 -29.34
N GLU A 733 30.61 -15.38 -29.86
CA GLU A 733 30.85 -15.21 -31.28
C GLU A 733 31.08 -16.59 -31.90
N LEU A 734 30.10 -17.03 -32.71
CA LEU A 734 30.21 -18.30 -33.41
C LEU A 734 31.32 -18.21 -34.46
N PRO A 735 32.16 -19.25 -34.59
CA PRO A 735 33.27 -19.26 -35.55
C PRO A 735 32.82 -19.48 -37.00
N ILE A 736 31.56 -19.16 -37.34
CA ILE A 736 30.94 -19.39 -38.65
C ILE A 736 30.09 -18.18 -39.07
N GLY A 737 30.33 -17.69 -40.29
CA GLY A 737 29.66 -16.51 -40.87
C GLY A 737 30.40 -15.20 -40.59
N LYS A 738 30.25 -14.21 -41.48
CA LYS A 738 30.67 -12.83 -41.20
C LYS A 738 29.48 -12.15 -40.52
N GLY A 739 29.60 -11.90 -39.22
CA GLY A 739 28.75 -10.95 -38.51
C GLY A 739 28.94 -9.54 -39.05
#